data_AF-A0A367K0Z0-F1
#
_entry.id   AF-A0A367K0Z0-F1
#
_cell.length_a   1.000
_cell.length_b   1.000
_cell.length_c   1.000
_cell.angle_alpha   90.00
_cell.angle_beta   90.00
_cell.angle_gamma   90.00
#
_symmetry.space_group_name_H-M   'P 1'
#
loop_
_entity.id
_entity.type
_entity.pdbx_description
1 polymer ?
#
loop_
_entity_poly.entity_id
_entity_poly.type
_entity_poly.pdbx_seq_one_letter_code
_entity_poly.pdbx_strand_id
1 'polypeptide(L)'
;IIRRLERKEFPWERYFDLNPQELGELLGQPKLGRTLHKYVHQFPKLDLQAHVQPVTRSLLKVELTISPDFQWDEKVHGIAEAFWIMVEDVDGEHILHHEYFILKQRYAEDEHFVSFTVPLYEPLPPNYYITIVADRWLHCETKLPISFRHLILPEKYPPHTELHDLQPLPVTALRNPDYEKLYAGWISHFNPIQTQVFNALYTTNDNVLIGAPTGSGKTVCAEFALLHLWNQAADSRAVYIAPFQDLVDQRVAEWTEKFKKIGQGKEVVALTGETSADLKLLERADIICCTPTQWDIISRRWKQRKNVQNVDLFIADEIHMIGSDLGPTYEVIVSRMRYIASQTQRPIRIIALSTSLANARDLGEWIGATSHSVFNFHPSVRPVPLEIHIQSYNIPHFASLMIAMAKPAYIAITQHADNKPAIIFVPSRKQCKLTAVDLITYCIADDKAHQFLRCKPEEITSILERVQDKSLVETLQHGIGFYHEALSKQDKKIVEQLYESGAIQVLIASRDTCWAVPLHSHMVILMGTQYFEGKEHRYADYPITDVLQMLGRGCRPLDDETGKCVLMCQANKKEYYKKFLYEGLPVESHLDQQLHDHFNAEIVTKTIENKQDAVDYLTWTFLYRRMARNPNYYGLQGTSHRHLSDHLSELVENTLTELEETKCIAIEDDMDISPLNLGMIAAYYNINYTTVDMFSVSLKETTKLRGLLEIVSSATEFDNIPIRHHEESILQRIYDRVPIKLATPKFNTPRIKTNILLQAHFSRIQLPPDLQSDQTLILDRIIPLLQACVDVISSNGWLPPALSTMELSQMSVQAIWDRDSPLKQIPYFTNDIIKRCEDKGVESVFDIMELEDDVRNDCLRLDQQKMREVARFVNRYPNIEVGFDVADKDAVTAGSIVNVKVQLEREADEDEEIGPVIAPFYPKKKDEGWWIIVGDPETKTLLAIKRVTLHHKLTVKLDFVAPKAVDVIKN
;
A
#
# COMPACT_ATOMS: atom_id res chain seq x y z
N ILE A 1 24.86 -31.42 42.15
CA ILE A 1 23.45 -31.35 41.69
C ILE A 1 23.32 -32.10 40.36
N ILE A 2 24.01 -31.67 39.31
CA ILE A 2 24.00 -32.29 37.96
C ILE A 2 24.19 -33.82 37.98
N ARG A 3 25.28 -34.34 38.56
CA ARG A 3 25.50 -35.80 38.70
C ARG A 3 24.39 -36.58 39.42
N ARG A 4 23.57 -35.92 40.25
CA ARG A 4 22.40 -36.56 40.89
C ARG A 4 21.19 -36.56 39.97
N LEU A 5 21.02 -35.53 39.14
CA LEU A 5 19.99 -35.48 38.10
C LEU A 5 20.24 -36.53 37.03
N GLU A 6 21.49 -36.64 36.55
CA GLU A 6 21.90 -37.66 35.57
C GLU A 6 21.65 -39.09 36.07
N ARG A 7 21.82 -39.34 37.38
CA ARG A 7 21.57 -40.66 37.99
C ARG A 7 20.09 -41.04 38.10
N LYS A 8 19.18 -40.08 37.97
CA LYS A 8 17.74 -40.33 38.14
C LYS A 8 17.03 -40.75 36.86
N GLU A 9 17.71 -40.71 35.70
CA GLU A 9 17.16 -41.08 34.39
C GLU A 9 15.77 -40.47 34.13
N PHE A 10 15.55 -39.24 34.63
CA PHE A 10 14.32 -38.51 34.41
C PHE A 10 14.44 -37.71 33.10
N PRO A 11 13.48 -37.82 32.15
CA PRO A 11 13.55 -37.12 30.88
C PRO A 11 13.70 -35.60 31.04
N TRP A 12 14.56 -34.98 30.24
CA TRP A 12 14.86 -33.54 30.32
C TRP A 12 13.61 -32.66 30.17
N GLU A 13 12.72 -33.00 29.23
CA GLU A 13 11.50 -32.24 28.95
C GLU A 13 10.55 -32.19 30.15
N ARG A 14 10.50 -33.24 30.96
CA ARG A 14 9.60 -33.28 32.13
C ARG A 14 10.04 -32.38 33.28
N TYR A 15 11.25 -31.84 33.24
CA TYR A 15 11.69 -30.88 34.26
C TYR A 15 10.91 -29.56 34.19
N PHE A 16 10.37 -29.20 33.01
CA PHE A 16 9.57 -28.00 32.81
C PHE A 16 8.19 -28.09 33.46
N ASP A 17 7.64 -29.30 33.59
CA ASP A 17 6.32 -29.52 34.21
C ASP A 17 6.32 -29.42 35.75
N LEU A 18 7.51 -29.49 36.36
CA LEU A 18 7.64 -29.63 37.81
C LEU A 18 7.75 -28.28 38.51
N ASN A 19 6.99 -28.13 39.59
CA ASN A 19 7.06 -26.92 40.41
C ASN A 19 8.36 -26.90 41.28
N PRO A 20 8.73 -25.76 41.87
CA PRO A 20 9.95 -25.66 42.68
C PRO A 20 10.02 -26.63 43.87
N GLN A 21 8.88 -27.09 44.40
CA GLN A 21 8.85 -28.02 45.54
C GLN A 21 9.14 -29.44 45.05
N GLU A 22 8.47 -29.87 44.00
CA GLU A 22 8.66 -31.17 43.33
C GLU A 22 10.08 -31.34 42.80
N LEU A 23 10.67 -30.30 42.21
CA LEU A 23 12.09 -30.31 41.80
C LEU A 23 13.03 -30.48 43.01
N GLY A 24 12.68 -29.88 44.15
CA GLY A 24 13.40 -30.03 45.40
C GLY A 24 13.31 -31.45 45.97
N GLU A 25 12.13 -32.06 45.90
CA GLU A 25 11.88 -33.45 46.29
C GLU A 25 12.58 -34.43 45.34
N LEU A 26 12.53 -34.19 44.04
CA LEU A 26 13.24 -34.94 43.02
C LEU A 26 14.76 -34.88 43.27
N LEU A 27 15.32 -33.81 43.81
CA LEU A 27 16.74 -33.76 44.20
C LEU A 27 17.03 -34.34 45.59
N GLY A 28 16.00 -34.59 46.40
CA GLY A 28 16.13 -34.86 47.84
C GLY A 28 16.71 -33.66 48.61
N GLN A 29 16.60 -32.45 48.05
CA GLN A 29 17.12 -31.19 48.61
C GLN A 29 16.13 -30.03 48.35
N PRO A 30 15.10 -29.88 49.20
CA PRO A 30 14.03 -28.88 49.03
C PRO A 30 14.54 -27.44 48.87
N LYS A 31 15.64 -27.09 49.54
CA LYS A 31 16.25 -25.75 49.49
C LYS A 31 16.75 -25.36 48.09
N LEU A 32 17.10 -26.32 47.24
CA LEU A 32 17.64 -26.09 45.90
C LEU A 32 16.59 -26.13 44.80
N GLY A 33 15.35 -26.52 45.12
CA GLY A 33 14.28 -26.65 44.13
C GLY A 33 13.96 -25.33 43.41
N ARG A 34 13.96 -24.19 44.12
CA ARG A 34 13.80 -22.85 43.51
C ARG A 34 14.93 -22.49 42.55
N THR A 35 16.17 -22.81 42.91
CA THR A 35 17.34 -22.53 42.06
C THR A 35 17.32 -23.42 40.81
N LEU A 36 16.97 -24.70 40.96
CA LEU A 36 16.83 -25.61 39.82
C LEU A 36 15.70 -25.15 38.90
N HIS A 37 14.53 -24.80 39.45
CA HIS A 37 13.41 -24.28 38.68
C HIS A 37 13.79 -23.05 37.86
N LYS A 38 14.54 -22.12 38.47
CA LYS A 38 15.07 -20.94 37.76
C LYS A 38 15.94 -21.37 36.57
N TYR A 39 16.90 -22.28 36.75
CA TYR A 39 17.78 -22.70 35.66
C TYR A 39 17.07 -23.49 34.56
N VAL A 40 16.07 -24.29 34.91
CA VAL A 40 15.24 -25.00 33.93
C VAL A 40 14.48 -24.00 33.06
N HIS A 41 13.84 -23.00 33.65
CA HIS A 41 13.11 -21.97 32.89
C HIS A 41 14.02 -20.93 32.24
N GLN A 42 15.31 -20.91 32.56
CA GLN A 42 16.33 -20.15 31.80
C GLN A 42 16.94 -20.97 30.67
N PHE A 43 16.64 -22.26 30.54
CA PHE A 43 17.11 -23.04 29.41
C PHE A 43 16.28 -22.64 28.19
N PRO A 44 16.90 -22.27 27.05
CA PRO A 44 16.15 -21.86 25.88
C PRO A 44 15.20 -22.96 25.41
N LYS A 45 13.94 -22.59 25.20
CA LYS A 45 12.89 -23.45 24.68
C LYS A 45 12.01 -22.61 23.76
N LEU A 46 11.66 -23.18 22.61
CA LEU A 46 10.79 -22.53 21.64
C LEU A 46 9.60 -23.45 21.37
N ASP A 47 8.40 -22.91 21.46
CA ASP A 47 7.18 -23.58 21.06
C ASP A 47 6.85 -23.24 19.60
N LEU A 48 6.45 -24.25 18.83
CA LEU A 48 6.28 -24.15 17.38
C LEU A 48 4.84 -24.46 16.98
N GLN A 49 4.28 -23.61 16.12
CA GLN A 49 3.03 -23.87 15.42
C GLN A 49 3.25 -23.65 13.93
N ALA A 50 2.72 -24.52 13.09
CA ALA A 50 2.87 -24.39 11.64
C ALA A 50 1.50 -24.47 10.95
N HIS A 51 1.24 -23.48 10.10
CA HIS A 51 0.15 -23.51 9.14
C HIS A 51 0.71 -23.81 7.75
N VAL A 52 0.07 -24.73 7.03
CA VAL A 52 0.56 -25.23 5.73
C VAL A 52 -0.41 -24.92 4.62
N GLN A 53 0.10 -24.30 3.56
CA GLN A 53 -0.68 -23.80 2.43
C GLN A 53 -0.08 -24.36 1.13
N PRO A 54 -0.75 -25.31 0.44
CA PRO A 54 -0.27 -25.79 -0.84
C PRO A 54 -0.37 -24.67 -1.88
N VAL A 55 0.78 -24.25 -2.43
CA VAL A 55 0.83 -23.20 -3.47
C VAL A 55 0.65 -23.84 -4.85
N THR A 56 1.33 -24.96 -5.06
CA THR A 56 1.22 -25.79 -6.27
C THR A 56 1.30 -27.25 -5.86
N ARG A 57 1.10 -28.20 -6.79
CA ARG A 57 1.28 -29.63 -6.51
C ARG A 57 2.68 -30.02 -6.01
N SER A 58 3.70 -29.24 -6.36
CA SER A 58 5.09 -29.51 -6.02
C SER A 58 5.71 -28.46 -5.09
N LEU A 59 4.90 -27.56 -4.50
CA LEU A 59 5.39 -26.55 -3.57
C LEU A 59 4.37 -26.26 -2.49
N LEU A 60 4.82 -26.37 -1.24
CA LEU A 60 4.08 -26.04 -0.04
C LEU A 60 4.67 -24.77 0.57
N LYS A 61 3.82 -23.80 0.90
CA LYS A 61 4.19 -22.68 1.78
C LYS A 61 3.91 -23.10 3.21
N VAL A 62 4.85 -22.79 4.09
CA VAL A 62 4.72 -23.03 5.53
C VAL A 62 4.87 -21.70 6.24
N GLU A 63 3.90 -21.40 7.09
CA GLU A 63 3.94 -20.28 8.02
C GLU A 63 4.18 -20.84 9.41
N LEU A 64 5.37 -20.59 9.93
CA LEU A 64 5.86 -21.07 11.20
C LEU A 64 5.80 -19.93 12.22
N THR A 65 5.02 -20.13 13.28
CA THR A 65 5.00 -19.28 14.46
C THR A 65 5.95 -19.88 15.50
N ILE A 66 6.89 -19.07 15.96
CA ILE A 66 7.90 -19.41 16.96
C ILE A 66 7.62 -18.55 18.19
N SER A 67 7.22 -19.20 19.28
CA SER A 67 6.94 -18.54 20.56
C SER A 67 8.03 -18.91 21.57
N PRO A 68 8.86 -17.96 22.04
CA PRO A 68 9.87 -18.27 23.04
C PRO A 68 9.23 -18.62 24.39
N ASP A 69 9.54 -19.81 24.92
CA ASP A 69 9.03 -20.32 26.20
C ASP A 69 10.16 -20.46 27.23
N PHE A 70 10.89 -19.36 27.47
CA PHE A 70 11.95 -19.31 28.48
C PHE A 70 12.19 -17.90 29.01
N GLN A 71 12.73 -17.82 30.23
CA GLN A 71 13.10 -16.56 30.88
C GLN A 71 14.48 -16.10 30.43
N TRP A 72 14.51 -14.97 29.73
CA TRP A 72 15.77 -14.36 29.32
C TRP A 72 16.59 -13.87 30.52
N ASP A 73 17.89 -14.13 30.48
CA ASP A 73 18.88 -13.61 31.42
C ASP A 73 20.13 -13.19 30.62
N GLU A 74 20.42 -11.90 30.59
CA GLU A 74 21.53 -11.33 29.82
C GLU A 74 22.88 -11.93 30.21
N LYS A 75 23.06 -12.36 31.47
CA LYS A 75 24.32 -12.97 31.92
C LYS A 75 24.53 -14.37 31.36
N VAL A 76 23.44 -15.04 30.97
CA VAL A 76 23.43 -16.41 30.48
C VAL A 76 23.35 -16.44 28.96
N HIS A 77 22.43 -15.67 28.38
CA HIS A 77 22.08 -15.68 26.96
C HIS A 77 22.82 -14.60 26.15
N GLY A 78 23.30 -13.55 26.83
CA GLY A 78 23.82 -12.36 26.18
C GLY A 78 22.73 -11.53 25.51
N ILE A 79 23.09 -10.90 24.39
CA ILE A 79 22.25 -9.94 23.64
C ILE A 79 21.34 -10.67 22.64
N ALA A 80 21.74 -11.86 22.18
CA ALA A 80 20.99 -12.66 21.22
C ALA A 80 21.34 -14.15 21.32
N GLU A 81 20.35 -14.98 21.01
CA GLU A 81 20.45 -16.43 20.86
C GLU A 81 20.15 -16.79 19.40
N ALA A 82 20.86 -17.80 18.90
CA ALA A 82 20.79 -18.20 17.50
C ALA A 82 20.28 -19.63 17.37
N PHE A 83 19.46 -19.86 16.36
CA PHE A 83 18.81 -21.13 16.08
C PHE A 83 18.85 -21.42 14.58
N TRP A 84 18.93 -22.71 14.24
CA TRP A 84 18.74 -23.22 12.90
C TRP A 84 17.32 -23.75 12.75
N ILE A 85 16.58 -23.23 11.79
CA ILE A 85 15.32 -23.80 11.35
C ILE A 85 15.63 -24.75 10.22
N MET A 86 15.25 -26.02 10.34
CA MET A 86 15.47 -27.04 9.32
C MET A 86 14.15 -27.73 9.02
N VAL A 87 13.84 -27.92 7.75
CA VAL A 87 12.75 -28.79 7.31
C VAL A 87 13.35 -30.05 6.75
N GLU A 88 13.03 -31.15 7.40
CA GLU A 88 13.52 -32.49 7.10
C GLU A 88 12.42 -33.29 6.40
N ASP A 89 12.86 -34.22 5.55
CA ASP A 89 11.99 -35.25 5.00
C ASP A 89 11.55 -36.28 6.06
N VAL A 90 10.80 -37.30 5.64
CA VAL A 90 10.20 -38.31 6.53
C VAL A 90 11.28 -39.07 7.30
N ASP A 91 12.38 -39.37 6.64
CA ASP A 91 13.46 -40.21 7.18
C ASP A 91 14.48 -39.39 7.98
N GLY A 92 14.44 -38.06 7.88
CA GLY A 92 15.42 -37.17 8.51
C GLY A 92 16.78 -37.17 7.83
N GLU A 93 16.85 -37.64 6.58
CA GLU A 93 18.09 -37.78 5.81
C GLU A 93 18.35 -36.53 4.94
N HIS A 94 17.29 -35.87 4.48
CA HIS A 94 17.38 -34.72 3.59
C HIS A 94 16.81 -33.46 4.20
N ILE A 95 17.64 -32.41 4.27
CA ILE A 95 17.20 -31.05 4.61
C ILE A 95 16.63 -30.40 3.34
N LEU A 96 15.31 -30.26 3.30
CA LEU A 96 14.57 -29.64 2.19
C LEU A 96 14.69 -28.12 2.21
N HIS A 97 14.78 -27.55 3.40
CA HIS A 97 14.94 -26.12 3.63
C HIS A 97 15.69 -25.87 4.93
N HIS A 98 16.50 -24.81 4.95
CA HIS A 98 17.07 -24.32 6.19
C HIS A 98 17.19 -22.79 6.20
N GLU A 99 17.10 -22.23 7.40
CA GLU A 99 17.23 -20.80 7.64
C GLU A 99 17.88 -20.54 9.02
N TYR A 100 18.62 -19.45 9.13
CA TYR A 100 19.25 -19.03 10.38
C TYR A 100 18.38 -17.98 11.08
N PHE A 101 17.90 -18.31 12.27
CA PHE A 101 17.02 -17.46 13.08
C PHE A 101 17.79 -16.89 14.28
N ILE A 102 17.70 -15.57 14.47
CA ILE A 102 18.36 -14.88 15.59
C ILE A 102 17.30 -14.24 16.48
N LEU A 103 17.11 -14.82 17.67
CA LEU A 103 16.27 -14.27 18.72
C LEU A 103 17.06 -13.22 19.52
N LYS A 104 16.63 -11.97 19.49
CA LYS A 104 17.27 -10.89 20.27
C LYS A 104 16.57 -10.74 21.62
N GLN A 105 17.32 -10.37 22.65
CA GLN A 105 16.81 -10.16 24.02
C GLN A 105 15.55 -9.29 24.06
N ARG A 106 15.51 -8.23 23.25
CA ARG A 106 14.41 -7.27 23.21
C ARG A 106 13.09 -7.83 22.69
N TYR A 107 13.12 -8.97 22.01
CA TYR A 107 11.96 -9.66 21.42
C TYR A 107 11.73 -11.02 22.09
N ALA A 108 12.37 -11.28 23.23
CA ALA A 108 12.34 -12.60 23.87
C ALA A 108 10.94 -13.01 24.35
N GLU A 109 9.99 -12.09 24.44
CA GLU A 109 8.60 -12.35 24.85
C GLU A 109 7.61 -12.28 23.67
N ASP A 110 8.09 -11.90 22.48
CA ASP A 110 7.25 -11.70 21.30
C ASP A 110 7.17 -13.00 20.48
N GLU A 111 6.03 -13.24 19.82
CA GLU A 111 5.91 -14.29 18.81
C GLU A 111 6.61 -13.88 17.51
N HIS A 112 7.28 -14.84 16.87
CA HIS A 112 8.00 -14.60 15.62
C HIS A 112 7.38 -15.41 14.50
N PHE A 113 7.07 -14.75 13.39
CA PHE A 113 6.52 -15.36 12.20
C PHE A 113 7.62 -15.57 11.15
N VAL A 114 7.77 -16.80 10.69
CA VAL A 114 8.70 -17.18 9.63
C VAL A 114 7.92 -17.88 8.53
N SER A 115 7.99 -17.36 7.31
CA SER A 115 7.37 -17.99 6.15
C SER A 115 8.42 -18.43 5.16
N PHE A 116 8.33 -19.67 4.70
CA PHE A 116 9.18 -20.25 3.67
C PHE A 116 8.41 -21.26 2.84
N THR A 117 8.99 -21.68 1.72
CA THR A 117 8.41 -22.70 0.83
C THR A 117 9.27 -23.93 0.78
N VAL A 118 8.64 -25.11 0.77
CA VAL A 118 9.31 -26.41 0.65
C VAL A 118 8.80 -27.18 -0.57
N PRO A 119 9.66 -27.91 -1.27
CA PRO A 119 9.25 -28.75 -2.39
C PRO A 119 8.41 -29.93 -1.88
N LEU A 120 7.44 -30.35 -2.71
CA LEU A 120 6.71 -31.60 -2.53
C LEU A 120 7.02 -32.54 -3.68
N TYR A 121 7.20 -33.83 -3.36
CA TYR A 121 7.50 -34.88 -4.34
C TYR A 121 6.31 -35.84 -4.47
N GLU A 122 6.17 -36.43 -5.66
CA GLU A 122 5.23 -37.52 -5.90
C GLU A 122 6.02 -38.85 -5.94
N PRO A 123 5.63 -39.91 -5.19
CA PRO A 123 4.45 -39.99 -4.32
C PRO A 123 4.57 -39.12 -3.06
N LEU A 124 3.42 -38.60 -2.59
CA LEU A 124 3.37 -37.69 -1.45
C LEU A 124 3.86 -38.40 -0.17
N PRO A 125 4.83 -37.84 0.56
CA PRO A 125 5.26 -38.39 1.84
C PRO A 125 4.16 -38.29 2.91
N PRO A 126 4.18 -39.12 3.96
CA PRO A 126 3.22 -39.04 5.06
C PRO A 126 3.34 -37.73 5.86
N ASN A 127 4.55 -37.24 6.06
CA ASN A 127 4.82 -36.04 6.86
C ASN A 127 6.22 -35.48 6.56
N TYR A 128 6.42 -34.21 6.88
CA TYR A 128 7.75 -33.61 7.08
C TYR A 128 7.96 -33.27 8.55
N TYR A 129 9.18 -32.88 8.90
CA TYR A 129 9.49 -32.37 10.22
C TYR A 129 10.13 -31.00 10.14
N ILE A 130 9.64 -30.06 10.97
CA ILE A 130 10.37 -28.83 11.25
C ILE A 130 11.14 -29.05 12.54
N THR A 131 12.45 -28.95 12.45
CA THR A 131 13.35 -29.04 13.59
C THR A 131 14.00 -27.67 13.81
N ILE A 132 13.80 -27.07 14.97
CA ILE A 132 14.57 -25.89 15.39
C ILE A 132 15.62 -26.32 16.41
N VAL A 133 16.89 -26.05 16.14
CA VAL A 133 18.02 -26.40 17.01
C VAL A 133 18.78 -25.14 17.39
N ALA A 134 19.13 -24.98 18.67
CA ALA A 134 20.00 -23.89 19.10
C ALA A 134 21.44 -24.09 18.59
N ASP A 135 22.04 -23.01 18.09
CA ASP A 135 23.40 -23.02 17.54
C ASP A 135 24.47 -23.27 18.60
N ARG A 136 24.20 -22.87 19.86
CA ARG A 136 25.16 -22.97 20.98
C ARG A 136 24.72 -23.91 22.12
N TRP A 137 23.42 -24.15 22.29
CA TRP A 137 22.87 -24.88 23.43
C TRP A 137 22.71 -26.36 23.11
N LEU A 138 23.38 -27.23 23.87
CA LEU A 138 23.26 -28.68 23.71
C LEU A 138 21.89 -29.16 24.17
N HIS A 139 21.30 -30.09 23.42
CA HIS A 139 19.96 -30.66 23.68
C HIS A 139 18.84 -29.60 23.76
N CYS A 140 19.03 -28.47 23.08
CA CYS A 140 18.00 -27.47 22.87
C CYS A 140 17.49 -27.63 21.44
N GLU A 141 16.50 -28.50 21.27
CA GLU A 141 15.81 -28.72 20.01
C GLU A 141 14.30 -28.84 20.23
N THR A 142 13.53 -28.34 19.28
CA THR A 142 12.07 -28.56 19.20
C THR A 142 11.75 -29.11 17.83
N LYS A 143 11.06 -30.26 17.77
CA LYS A 143 10.68 -30.95 16.53
C LYS A 143 9.16 -30.99 16.37
N LEU A 144 8.65 -30.40 15.29
CA LEU A 144 7.24 -30.30 14.94
C LEU A 144 6.92 -31.15 13.70
N PRO A 145 6.11 -32.22 13.81
CA PRO A 145 5.68 -33.00 12.64
C PRO A 145 4.59 -32.27 11.84
N ILE A 146 4.78 -32.15 10.53
CA ILE A 146 3.79 -31.66 9.58
C ILE A 146 3.18 -32.85 8.85
N SER A 147 1.96 -33.24 9.23
CA SER A 147 1.24 -34.35 8.60
C SER A 147 0.60 -33.95 7.28
N PHE A 148 0.76 -34.78 6.24
CA PHE A 148 0.14 -34.61 4.94
C PHE A 148 -1.06 -35.53 4.70
N ARG A 149 -1.52 -36.25 5.74
CA ARG A 149 -2.65 -37.19 5.64
C ARG A 149 -3.93 -36.56 5.09
N HIS A 150 -4.17 -35.29 5.41
CA HIS A 150 -5.35 -34.53 4.98
C HIS A 150 -5.00 -33.43 3.97
N LEU A 151 -3.79 -33.47 3.39
CA LEU A 151 -3.34 -32.48 2.43
C LEU A 151 -3.98 -32.73 1.07
N ILE A 152 -4.82 -31.79 0.64
CA ILE A 152 -5.44 -31.71 -0.67
C ILE A 152 -4.57 -30.81 -1.53
N LEU A 153 -3.85 -31.41 -2.47
CA LEU A 153 -3.07 -30.67 -3.45
C LEU A 153 -3.98 -30.08 -4.53
N PRO A 154 -3.67 -28.87 -5.06
CA PRO A 154 -4.41 -28.31 -6.17
C PRO A 154 -4.35 -29.20 -7.41
N GLU A 155 -5.31 -29.01 -8.32
CA GLU A 155 -5.28 -29.68 -9.61
C GLU A 155 -4.04 -29.28 -10.42
N LYS A 156 -3.60 -30.15 -11.33
CA LYS A 156 -2.51 -29.81 -12.23
C LYS A 156 -2.99 -28.72 -13.18
N TYR A 157 -2.22 -27.64 -13.28
CA TYR A 157 -2.58 -26.51 -14.14
C TYR A 157 -2.73 -26.93 -15.60
N PRO A 158 -3.70 -26.35 -16.32
CA PRO A 158 -3.84 -26.58 -17.75
C PRO A 158 -2.62 -26.05 -18.51
N PRO A 159 -2.32 -26.58 -19.70
CA PRO A 159 -1.27 -26.03 -20.54
C PRO A 159 -1.59 -24.58 -20.94
N HIS A 160 -0.53 -23.81 -21.18
CA HIS A 160 -0.64 -22.45 -21.71
C HIS A 160 -1.21 -22.45 -23.13
N THR A 161 -1.81 -21.33 -23.52
CA THR A 161 -2.22 -21.07 -24.90
C THR A 161 -0.99 -21.07 -25.80
N GLU A 162 -1.02 -21.89 -26.84
CA GLU A 162 0.04 -21.91 -27.85
C GLU A 162 0.06 -20.58 -28.61
N LEU A 163 1.27 -20.05 -28.82
CA LEU A 163 1.47 -18.93 -29.72
C LEU A 163 1.45 -19.47 -31.16
N HIS A 164 0.45 -19.07 -31.93
CA HIS A 164 0.34 -19.47 -33.32
C HIS A 164 1.30 -18.63 -34.18
N ASP A 165 1.93 -19.28 -35.16
CA ASP A 165 2.76 -18.61 -36.17
C ASP A 165 1.86 -17.92 -37.20
N LEU A 166 1.20 -16.85 -36.76
CA LEU A 166 0.33 -16.03 -37.58
C LEU A 166 1.17 -15.03 -38.37
N GLN A 167 0.69 -14.68 -39.56
CA GLN A 167 1.27 -13.57 -40.30
C GLN A 167 1.19 -12.29 -39.45
N PRO A 168 2.31 -11.59 -39.19
CA PRO A 168 2.30 -10.39 -38.37
C PRO A 168 1.26 -9.38 -38.85
N LEU A 169 0.44 -8.89 -37.93
CA LEU A 169 -0.69 -8.04 -38.28
C LEU A 169 -0.20 -6.62 -38.62
N PRO A 170 -0.41 -6.10 -39.84
CA PRO A 170 -0.04 -4.72 -40.16
C PRO A 170 -0.95 -3.73 -39.42
N VAL A 171 -0.44 -2.53 -39.15
CA VAL A 171 -1.22 -1.45 -38.50
C VAL A 171 -2.50 -1.10 -39.28
N THR A 172 -2.49 -1.28 -40.61
CA THR A 172 -3.66 -1.07 -41.49
C THR A 172 -4.84 -2.00 -41.20
N ALA A 173 -4.66 -3.04 -40.38
CA ALA A 173 -5.75 -3.88 -39.89
C ALA A 173 -6.75 -3.14 -39.00
N LEU A 174 -6.38 -1.98 -38.44
CA LEU A 174 -7.28 -1.12 -37.66
C LEU A 174 -8.41 -0.51 -38.50
N ARG A 175 -8.21 -0.37 -39.83
CA ARG A 175 -9.19 0.15 -40.80
C ARG A 175 -9.74 1.54 -40.45
N ASN A 176 -8.95 2.34 -39.74
CA ASN A 176 -9.26 3.71 -39.39
C ASN A 176 -7.98 4.55 -39.53
N PRO A 177 -7.92 5.50 -40.48
CA PRO A 177 -6.72 6.30 -40.73
C PRO A 177 -6.21 7.07 -39.51
N ASP A 178 -7.10 7.49 -38.60
CA ASP A 178 -6.69 8.23 -37.41
C ASP A 178 -6.06 7.30 -36.36
N TYR A 179 -6.53 6.06 -36.27
CA TYR A 179 -5.95 5.06 -35.37
C TYR A 179 -4.62 4.53 -35.93
N GLU A 180 -4.53 4.36 -37.24
CA GLU A 180 -3.29 3.93 -37.91
C GLU A 180 -2.14 4.91 -37.67
N LYS A 181 -2.42 6.22 -37.73
CA LYS A 181 -1.42 7.28 -37.44
C LYS A 181 -0.84 7.21 -36.03
N LEU A 182 -1.55 6.63 -35.05
CA LEU A 182 -1.05 6.50 -33.67
C LEU A 182 0.13 5.54 -33.57
N TYR A 183 0.16 4.51 -34.43
CA TYR A 183 1.17 3.45 -34.40
C TYR A 183 2.17 3.56 -35.56
N ALA A 184 1.77 4.13 -36.69
CA ALA A 184 2.59 4.20 -37.91
C ALA A 184 3.96 4.89 -37.73
N GLY A 185 4.13 5.72 -36.70
CA GLY A 185 5.40 6.40 -36.40
C GLY A 185 6.48 5.50 -35.80
N TRP A 186 6.13 4.34 -35.22
CA TRP A 186 7.07 3.51 -34.45
C TRP A 186 6.82 2.00 -34.58
N ILE A 187 5.67 1.57 -35.11
CA ILE A 187 5.33 0.16 -35.34
C ILE A 187 4.84 -0.02 -36.78
N SER A 188 5.41 -0.99 -37.51
CA SER A 188 4.90 -1.41 -38.82
C SER A 188 3.91 -2.58 -38.71
N HIS A 189 4.22 -3.54 -37.84
CA HIS A 189 3.41 -4.73 -37.57
C HIS A 189 3.33 -4.97 -36.06
N PHE A 190 2.16 -5.39 -35.59
CA PHE A 190 1.98 -5.80 -34.21
C PHE A 190 2.72 -7.10 -33.93
N ASN A 191 3.15 -7.28 -32.68
CA ASN A 191 3.89 -8.47 -32.28
C ASN A 191 2.99 -9.74 -32.34
N PRO A 192 3.56 -10.95 -32.25
CA PRO A 192 2.79 -12.19 -32.38
C PRO A 192 1.64 -12.33 -31.37
N ILE A 193 1.86 -11.91 -30.13
CA ILE A 193 0.85 -11.93 -29.06
C ILE A 193 -0.31 -11.02 -29.44
N GLN A 194 -0.01 -9.76 -29.75
CA GLN A 194 -0.97 -8.73 -30.17
C GLN A 194 -1.76 -9.18 -31.40
N THR A 195 -1.09 -9.81 -32.38
CA THR A 195 -1.70 -10.36 -33.59
C THR A 195 -2.72 -11.45 -33.26
N GLN A 196 -2.38 -12.38 -32.37
CA GLN A 196 -3.28 -13.49 -31.98
C GLN A 196 -4.50 -13.00 -31.19
N VAL A 197 -4.33 -12.01 -30.31
CA VAL A 197 -5.44 -11.49 -29.49
C VAL A 197 -6.28 -10.43 -30.20
N PHE A 198 -5.80 -9.86 -31.30
CA PHE A 198 -6.41 -8.72 -31.99
C PHE A 198 -7.89 -8.93 -32.31
N ASN A 199 -8.24 -10.10 -32.85
CA ASN A 199 -9.62 -10.37 -33.25
C ASN A 199 -10.58 -10.34 -32.04
N ALA A 200 -10.20 -10.99 -30.94
CA ALA A 200 -11.01 -10.98 -29.72
C ALA A 200 -11.16 -9.58 -29.10
N LEU A 201 -10.16 -8.71 -29.25
CA LEU A 201 -10.19 -7.37 -28.65
C LEU A 201 -10.88 -6.33 -29.53
N TYR A 202 -10.61 -6.36 -30.83
CA TYR A 202 -10.98 -5.29 -31.79
C TYR A 202 -12.19 -5.61 -32.66
N THR A 203 -12.71 -6.84 -32.67
CA THR A 203 -13.90 -7.18 -33.45
C THR A 203 -15.06 -7.70 -32.60
N THR A 204 -14.80 -8.31 -31.44
CA THR A 204 -15.84 -8.80 -30.52
C THR A 204 -16.00 -7.92 -29.30
N ASN A 205 -17.11 -8.13 -28.57
CA ASN A 205 -17.42 -7.47 -27.30
C ASN A 205 -17.22 -8.40 -26.08
N ASP A 206 -16.56 -9.54 -26.28
CA ASP A 206 -16.39 -10.52 -25.22
C ASP A 206 -15.43 -10.00 -24.14
N ASN A 207 -15.59 -10.52 -22.92
CA ASN A 207 -14.60 -10.34 -21.86
C ASN A 207 -13.35 -11.14 -22.21
N VAL A 208 -12.17 -10.54 -22.02
CA VAL A 208 -10.89 -11.15 -22.44
C VAL A 208 -9.91 -11.14 -21.28
N LEU A 209 -9.24 -12.27 -21.06
CA LEU A 209 -8.07 -12.37 -20.18
C LEU A 209 -6.81 -12.57 -21.04
N ILE A 210 -5.78 -11.76 -20.79
CA ILE A 210 -4.48 -11.88 -21.44
C ILE A 210 -3.41 -12.05 -20.36
N GLY A 211 -2.95 -13.27 -20.18
CA GLY A 211 -1.76 -13.61 -19.39
C GLY A 211 -0.54 -13.66 -20.29
N ALA A 212 0.36 -12.68 -20.19
CA ALA A 212 1.61 -12.65 -20.95
C ALA A 212 2.72 -11.97 -20.13
N PRO A 213 4.00 -12.32 -20.32
CA PRO A 213 5.09 -11.73 -19.57
C PRO A 213 5.12 -10.20 -19.64
N THR A 214 5.61 -9.54 -18.59
CA THR A 214 5.91 -8.11 -18.63
C THR A 214 6.89 -7.82 -19.77
N GLY A 215 6.59 -6.79 -20.57
CA GLY A 215 7.32 -6.48 -21.81
C GLY A 215 6.69 -7.04 -23.09
N SER A 216 5.60 -7.80 -23.01
CA SER A 216 4.89 -8.35 -24.19
C SER A 216 3.96 -7.36 -24.92
N GLY A 217 3.92 -6.09 -24.47
CA GLY A 217 3.10 -5.06 -25.11
C GLY A 217 1.59 -5.17 -24.80
N LYS A 218 1.23 -5.64 -23.59
CA LYS A 218 -0.16 -5.78 -23.12
C LYS A 218 -0.93 -4.45 -23.13
N THR A 219 -0.25 -3.32 -22.93
CA THR A 219 -0.87 -1.99 -23.02
C THR A 219 -1.52 -1.75 -24.38
N VAL A 220 -0.88 -2.17 -25.49
CA VAL A 220 -1.48 -2.05 -26.83
C VAL A 220 -2.75 -2.91 -26.95
N CYS A 221 -2.82 -4.03 -26.24
CA CYS A 221 -4.04 -4.84 -26.17
C CYS A 221 -5.18 -4.09 -25.45
N ALA A 222 -4.90 -3.34 -24.39
CA ALA A 222 -5.89 -2.44 -23.77
C ALA A 222 -6.36 -1.37 -24.77
N GLU A 223 -5.44 -0.82 -25.54
CA GLU A 223 -5.73 0.20 -26.54
C GLU A 223 -6.64 -0.34 -27.66
N PHE A 224 -6.47 -1.59 -28.10
CA PHE A 224 -7.41 -2.21 -29.04
C PHE A 224 -8.86 -2.20 -28.50
N ALA A 225 -9.04 -2.52 -27.22
CA ALA A 225 -10.37 -2.49 -26.62
C ALA A 225 -10.95 -1.07 -26.54
N LEU A 226 -10.11 -0.07 -26.23
CA LEU A 226 -10.52 1.35 -26.21
C LEU A 226 -10.91 1.86 -27.61
N LEU A 227 -10.10 1.55 -28.63
CA LEU A 227 -10.37 1.96 -30.01
C LEU A 227 -11.65 1.31 -30.55
N HIS A 228 -11.88 0.04 -30.20
CA HIS A 228 -13.11 -0.67 -30.55
C HIS A 228 -14.33 -0.06 -29.86
N LEU A 229 -14.21 0.31 -28.58
CA LEU A 229 -15.28 0.98 -27.84
C LEU A 229 -15.74 2.26 -28.55
N TRP A 230 -14.79 3.12 -28.95
CA TRP A 230 -15.12 4.37 -29.63
C TRP A 230 -15.60 4.20 -31.08
N ASN A 231 -15.28 3.08 -31.73
CA ASN A 231 -15.90 2.73 -33.01
C ASN A 231 -17.39 2.40 -32.86
N GLN A 232 -17.82 1.89 -31.71
CA GLN A 232 -19.23 1.57 -31.45
C GLN A 232 -20.02 2.79 -31.00
N ALA A 233 -19.49 3.56 -30.05
CA ALA A 233 -20.12 4.75 -29.54
C ALA A 233 -19.07 5.80 -29.14
N ALA A 234 -19.20 7.00 -29.70
CA ALA A 234 -18.26 8.09 -29.45
C ALA A 234 -18.27 8.52 -27.98
N ASP A 235 -19.44 8.52 -27.31
CA ASP A 235 -19.60 9.01 -25.93
C ASP A 235 -19.46 7.90 -24.87
N SER A 236 -18.81 6.78 -25.22
CA SER A 236 -18.62 5.65 -24.30
C SER A 236 -17.47 5.88 -23.32
N ARG A 237 -17.67 5.36 -22.10
CA ARG A 237 -16.74 5.54 -20.97
C ARG A 237 -15.97 4.27 -20.64
N ALA A 238 -14.67 4.42 -20.46
CA ALA A 238 -13.78 3.36 -20.02
C ALA A 238 -13.16 3.67 -18.64
N VAL A 239 -12.96 2.63 -17.85
CA VAL A 239 -12.21 2.69 -16.59
C VAL A 239 -11.00 1.79 -16.72
N TYR A 240 -9.82 2.34 -16.44
CA TYR A 240 -8.56 1.63 -16.40
C TYR A 240 -8.05 1.58 -14.96
N ILE A 241 -7.83 0.37 -14.45
CA ILE A 241 -7.29 0.12 -13.13
C ILE A 241 -5.86 -0.37 -13.26
N ALA A 242 -4.95 0.25 -12.51
CA ALA A 242 -3.60 -0.25 -12.28
C ALA A 242 -3.29 -0.25 -10.77
N PRO A 243 -2.52 -1.22 -10.26
CA PRO A 243 -2.32 -1.43 -8.83
C PRO A 243 -1.64 -0.25 -8.10
N PHE A 244 -0.79 0.51 -8.80
CA PHE A 244 0.02 1.59 -8.22
C PHE A 244 -0.21 2.93 -8.91
N GLN A 245 -0.12 4.03 -8.14
CA GLN A 245 -0.33 5.39 -8.67
C GLN A 245 0.71 5.76 -9.74
N ASP A 246 1.97 5.33 -9.61
CA ASP A 246 2.98 5.63 -10.61
C ASP A 246 2.64 5.05 -12.00
N LEU A 247 2.04 3.85 -12.04
CA LEU A 247 1.56 3.27 -13.30
C LEU A 247 0.41 4.08 -13.88
N VAL A 248 -0.54 4.50 -13.04
CA VAL A 248 -1.66 5.37 -13.43
C VAL A 248 -1.13 6.67 -14.04
N ASP A 249 -0.21 7.35 -13.37
CA ASP A 249 0.37 8.61 -13.82
C ASP A 249 1.12 8.45 -15.15
N GLN A 250 1.89 7.37 -15.32
CA GLN A 250 2.55 7.04 -16.58
C GLN A 250 1.55 6.81 -17.71
N ARG A 251 0.49 6.01 -17.47
CA ARG A 251 -0.53 5.74 -18.48
C ARG A 251 -1.32 6.99 -18.86
N VAL A 252 -1.64 7.85 -17.91
CA VAL A 252 -2.34 9.11 -18.16
C VAL A 252 -1.49 10.01 -19.04
N ALA A 253 -0.21 10.19 -18.73
CA ALA A 253 0.69 10.98 -19.56
C ALA A 253 0.77 10.45 -21.01
N GLU A 254 0.91 9.12 -21.18
CA GLU A 254 0.98 8.47 -22.49
C GLU A 254 -0.34 8.61 -23.28
N TRP A 255 -1.46 8.27 -22.65
CA TRP A 255 -2.78 8.25 -23.30
C TRP A 255 -3.35 9.64 -23.55
N THR A 256 -3.06 10.63 -22.70
CA THR A 256 -3.42 12.03 -22.97
C THR A 256 -2.72 12.51 -24.24
N GLU A 257 -1.43 12.24 -24.42
CA GLU A 257 -0.72 12.66 -25.65
C GLU A 257 -1.19 11.89 -26.89
N LYS A 258 -1.44 10.58 -26.73
CA LYS A 258 -1.83 9.69 -27.83
C LYS A 258 -3.25 9.95 -28.31
N PHE A 259 -4.23 10.02 -27.40
CA PHE A 259 -5.65 10.08 -27.74
C PHE A 259 -6.19 11.50 -27.94
N LYS A 260 -5.43 12.55 -27.58
CA LYS A 260 -5.76 13.94 -27.97
C LYS A 260 -5.81 14.13 -29.49
N LYS A 261 -5.13 13.28 -30.26
CA LYS A 261 -5.06 13.34 -31.73
C LYS A 261 -6.25 12.65 -32.43
N ILE A 262 -7.13 11.97 -31.68
CA ILE A 262 -8.26 11.22 -32.23
C ILE A 262 -9.52 12.09 -32.24
N GLY A 263 -10.15 12.27 -33.41
CA GLY A 263 -11.47 12.92 -33.52
C GLY A 263 -11.53 14.31 -32.89
N GLN A 264 -12.41 14.51 -31.91
CA GLN A 264 -12.55 15.76 -31.14
C GLN A 264 -11.57 15.86 -29.95
N GLY A 265 -10.71 14.87 -29.76
CA GLY A 265 -9.83 14.71 -28.60
C GLY A 265 -10.54 13.98 -27.45
N LYS A 266 -9.92 12.92 -26.93
CA LYS A 266 -10.44 12.16 -25.78
C LYS A 266 -9.90 12.70 -24.47
N GLU A 267 -10.77 12.84 -23.47
CA GLU A 267 -10.39 13.29 -22.13
C GLU A 267 -9.98 12.11 -21.26
N VAL A 268 -8.69 12.08 -20.90
CA VAL A 268 -8.10 11.08 -20.01
C VAL A 268 -7.81 11.73 -18.66
N VAL A 269 -8.40 11.21 -17.59
CA VAL A 269 -8.24 11.75 -16.23
C VAL A 269 -7.68 10.72 -15.27
N ALA A 270 -6.88 11.18 -14.31
CA ALA A 270 -6.44 10.40 -13.16
C ALA A 270 -7.31 10.76 -11.95
N LEU A 271 -7.78 9.76 -11.19
CA LEU A 271 -8.42 10.05 -9.91
C LEU A 271 -7.37 10.52 -8.89
N THR A 272 -7.79 11.46 -8.05
CA THR A 272 -6.94 12.14 -7.05
C THR A 272 -7.04 11.52 -5.67
N GLY A 273 -8.12 10.77 -5.40
CA GLY A 273 -8.46 10.22 -4.10
C GLY A 273 -9.31 11.16 -3.23
N GLU A 274 -9.65 12.36 -3.73
CA GLU A 274 -10.61 13.26 -3.09
C GLU A 274 -11.99 13.11 -3.75
N THR A 275 -12.95 12.54 -3.02
CA THR A 275 -14.27 12.14 -3.54
C THR A 275 -14.99 13.24 -4.31
N SER A 276 -15.00 14.49 -3.80
CA SER A 276 -15.72 15.60 -4.44
C SER A 276 -15.08 16.02 -5.77
N ALA A 277 -13.76 16.08 -5.84
CA ALA A 277 -13.02 16.40 -7.05
C ALA A 277 -13.13 15.26 -8.07
N ASP A 278 -12.98 14.02 -7.61
CA ASP A 278 -13.07 12.82 -8.44
C ASP A 278 -14.46 12.70 -9.09
N LEU A 279 -15.55 12.97 -8.37
CA LEU A 279 -16.90 12.97 -8.96
C LEU A 279 -17.06 13.98 -10.11
N LYS A 280 -16.41 15.14 -10.03
CA LYS A 280 -16.40 16.13 -11.13
C LYS A 280 -15.57 15.64 -12.32
N LEU A 281 -14.44 14.98 -12.07
CA LEU A 281 -13.61 14.36 -13.11
C LEU A 281 -14.37 13.25 -13.84
N LEU A 282 -15.12 12.41 -13.11
CA LEU A 282 -15.95 11.34 -13.66
C LEU A 282 -17.01 11.83 -14.64
N GLU A 283 -17.51 13.07 -14.51
CA GLU A 283 -18.54 13.61 -15.40
C GLU A 283 -18.02 13.93 -16.80
N ARG A 284 -16.77 14.38 -16.91
CA ARG A 284 -16.17 14.88 -18.16
C ARG A 284 -15.34 13.82 -18.89
N ALA A 285 -14.79 12.87 -18.16
CA ALA A 285 -13.83 11.90 -18.70
C ALA A 285 -14.43 10.84 -19.63
N ASP A 286 -13.72 10.58 -20.73
CA ASP A 286 -13.88 9.38 -21.57
C ASP A 286 -13.13 8.18 -20.98
N ILE A 287 -11.92 8.41 -20.45
CA ILE A 287 -11.10 7.39 -19.80
C ILE A 287 -10.76 7.84 -18.38
N ILE A 288 -11.10 7.00 -17.41
CA ILE A 288 -10.78 7.19 -15.99
C ILE A 288 -9.67 6.21 -15.62
N CYS A 289 -8.48 6.72 -15.31
CA CYS A 289 -7.36 5.93 -14.80
C CYS A 289 -7.28 6.06 -13.28
N CYS A 290 -7.24 4.94 -12.56
CA CYS A 290 -7.18 4.96 -11.10
C CYS A 290 -6.59 3.69 -10.48
N THR A 291 -6.27 3.77 -9.19
CA THR A 291 -5.89 2.62 -8.38
C THR A 291 -7.12 1.88 -7.83
N PRO A 292 -6.99 0.61 -7.42
CA PRO A 292 -8.10 -0.14 -6.85
C PRO A 292 -8.77 0.57 -5.67
N THR A 293 -7.97 1.16 -4.77
CA THR A 293 -8.48 1.87 -3.59
C THR A 293 -9.27 3.13 -3.93
N GLN A 294 -8.84 3.90 -4.94
CA GLN A 294 -9.57 5.08 -5.41
C GLN A 294 -10.90 4.68 -6.05
N TRP A 295 -10.90 3.63 -6.89
CA TRP A 295 -12.13 3.15 -7.51
C TRP A 295 -13.10 2.52 -6.52
N ASP A 296 -12.60 1.86 -5.46
CA ASP A 296 -13.46 1.28 -4.42
C ASP A 296 -14.30 2.37 -3.72
N ILE A 297 -13.69 3.48 -3.30
CA ILE A 297 -14.39 4.62 -2.68
C ILE A 297 -15.50 5.18 -3.59
N ILE A 298 -15.24 5.25 -4.90
CA ILE A 298 -16.21 5.74 -5.88
C ILE A 298 -17.30 4.70 -6.18
N SER A 299 -16.94 3.43 -6.28
CA SER A 299 -17.86 2.36 -6.70
C SER A 299 -18.72 1.81 -5.58
N ARG A 300 -18.37 1.95 -4.29
CA ARG A 300 -19.24 1.56 -3.15
C ARG A 300 -20.65 2.13 -3.28
N ARG A 301 -20.78 3.39 -3.68
CA ARG A 301 -22.09 4.10 -3.85
C ARG A 301 -22.64 4.05 -5.27
N TRP A 302 -22.34 3.01 -6.02
CA TRP A 302 -22.73 2.88 -7.43
C TRP A 302 -24.25 3.04 -7.64
N LYS A 303 -25.10 2.59 -6.71
CA LYS A 303 -26.57 2.74 -6.80
C LYS A 303 -27.02 4.21 -6.94
N GLN A 304 -26.32 5.14 -6.29
CA GLN A 304 -26.61 6.57 -6.34
C GLN A 304 -25.87 7.30 -7.47
N ARG A 305 -24.82 6.67 -8.02
CA ARG A 305 -23.89 7.28 -8.97
C ARG A 305 -24.07 6.71 -10.37
N LYS A 306 -24.87 7.40 -11.21
CA LYS A 306 -25.12 7.02 -12.61
C LYS A 306 -23.83 6.89 -13.45
N ASN A 307 -22.82 7.73 -13.16
CA ASN A 307 -21.55 7.70 -13.88
C ASN A 307 -20.76 6.39 -13.69
N VAL A 308 -20.99 5.68 -12.58
CA VAL A 308 -20.40 4.35 -12.32
C VAL A 308 -21.21 3.25 -13.01
N GLN A 309 -22.53 3.39 -13.07
CA GLN A 309 -23.42 2.44 -13.77
C GLN A 309 -23.24 2.51 -15.31
N ASN A 310 -22.86 3.67 -15.83
CA ASN A 310 -22.71 3.92 -17.27
C ASN A 310 -21.30 3.62 -17.80
N VAL A 311 -20.52 2.79 -17.12
CA VAL A 311 -19.21 2.33 -17.62
C VAL A 311 -19.43 1.22 -18.65
N ASP A 312 -18.87 1.36 -19.85
CA ASP A 312 -19.03 0.37 -20.92
C ASP A 312 -17.84 -0.61 -20.98
N LEU A 313 -16.65 -0.14 -20.62
CA LEU A 313 -15.40 -0.92 -20.64
C LEU A 313 -14.64 -0.77 -19.33
N PHE A 314 -14.25 -1.90 -18.75
CA PHE A 314 -13.44 -1.97 -17.54
C PHE A 314 -12.16 -2.76 -17.81
N ILE A 315 -11.01 -2.09 -17.74
CA ILE A 315 -9.69 -2.67 -17.98
C ILE A 315 -9.01 -2.84 -16.62
N ALA A 316 -8.70 -4.09 -16.27
CA ALA A 316 -7.96 -4.45 -15.07
C ALA A 316 -6.52 -4.85 -15.46
N ASP A 317 -5.56 -3.94 -15.27
CA ASP A 317 -4.17 -4.17 -15.60
C ASP A 317 -3.37 -4.76 -14.43
N GLU A 318 -2.44 -5.65 -14.75
CA GLU A 318 -1.69 -6.45 -13.79
C GLU A 318 -2.57 -7.13 -12.72
N ILE A 319 -3.68 -7.75 -13.15
CA ILE A 319 -4.69 -8.39 -12.27
C ILE A 319 -4.12 -9.51 -11.39
N HIS A 320 -2.96 -10.08 -11.73
CA HIS A 320 -2.26 -11.03 -10.86
C HIS A 320 -1.87 -10.47 -9.49
N MET A 321 -1.90 -9.14 -9.32
CA MET A 321 -1.71 -8.46 -8.04
C MET A 321 -2.84 -8.74 -7.02
N ILE A 322 -3.89 -9.47 -7.40
CA ILE A 322 -4.87 -10.04 -6.44
C ILE A 322 -4.19 -10.92 -5.37
N GLY A 323 -3.06 -11.55 -5.70
CA GLY A 323 -2.27 -12.32 -4.73
C GLY A 323 -1.40 -11.49 -3.77
N SER A 324 -1.50 -10.16 -3.78
CA SER A 324 -0.74 -9.25 -2.91
C SER A 324 -1.61 -8.61 -1.83
N ASP A 325 -1.02 -7.81 -0.93
CA ASP A 325 -1.73 -7.10 0.14
C ASP A 325 -2.81 -6.12 -0.37
N LEU A 326 -2.63 -5.56 -1.58
CA LEU A 326 -3.63 -4.71 -2.26
C LEU A 326 -4.74 -5.53 -2.95
N GLY A 327 -4.56 -6.84 -2.99
CA GLY A 327 -5.35 -7.79 -3.75
C GLY A 327 -6.82 -7.88 -3.35
N PRO A 328 -7.18 -7.91 -2.06
CA PRO A 328 -8.59 -7.98 -1.63
C PRO A 328 -9.44 -6.84 -2.20
N THR A 329 -8.93 -5.60 -2.14
CA THR A 329 -9.63 -4.44 -2.72
C THR A 329 -9.75 -4.57 -4.24
N TYR A 330 -8.71 -5.06 -4.93
CA TYR A 330 -8.74 -5.23 -6.38
C TYR A 330 -9.75 -6.30 -6.80
N GLU A 331 -9.79 -7.41 -6.10
CA GLU A 331 -10.79 -8.46 -6.30
C GLU A 331 -12.21 -7.93 -6.13
N VAL A 332 -12.47 -7.21 -5.03
CA VAL A 332 -13.81 -6.67 -4.71
C VAL A 332 -14.31 -5.73 -5.79
N ILE A 333 -13.47 -4.82 -6.30
CA ILE A 333 -13.94 -3.90 -7.34
C ILE A 333 -14.28 -4.61 -8.65
N VAL A 334 -13.51 -5.64 -9.05
CA VAL A 334 -13.81 -6.41 -10.27
C VAL A 334 -15.11 -7.20 -10.09
N SER A 335 -15.28 -7.85 -8.93
CA SER A 335 -16.52 -8.53 -8.56
C SER A 335 -17.72 -7.58 -8.53
N ARG A 336 -17.55 -6.38 -7.99
CA ARG A 336 -18.59 -5.34 -7.98
C ARG A 336 -18.97 -4.90 -9.39
N MET A 337 -18.02 -4.71 -10.30
CA MET A 337 -18.33 -4.33 -11.68
C MET A 337 -19.16 -5.41 -12.40
N ARG A 338 -18.85 -6.70 -12.15
CA ARG A 338 -19.68 -7.82 -12.67
C ARG A 338 -21.07 -7.82 -12.06
N TYR A 339 -21.17 -7.60 -10.76
CA TYR A 339 -22.44 -7.51 -10.06
C TYR A 339 -23.30 -6.35 -10.60
N ILE A 340 -22.71 -5.16 -10.79
CA ILE A 340 -23.38 -3.99 -11.40
C ILE A 340 -23.88 -4.31 -12.80
N ALA A 341 -23.07 -4.96 -13.65
CA ALA A 341 -23.47 -5.36 -14.99
C ALA A 341 -24.70 -6.28 -14.97
N SER A 342 -24.73 -7.23 -14.03
CA SER A 342 -25.87 -8.13 -13.83
C SER A 342 -27.12 -7.40 -13.32
N GLN A 343 -26.98 -6.47 -12.38
CA GLN A 343 -28.12 -5.74 -11.79
C GLN A 343 -28.73 -4.71 -12.75
N THR A 344 -27.89 -4.00 -13.49
CA THR A 344 -28.34 -2.96 -14.44
C THR A 344 -28.80 -3.53 -15.78
N GLN A 345 -28.57 -4.82 -16.04
CA GLN A 345 -28.82 -5.48 -17.34
C GLN A 345 -28.12 -4.78 -18.51
N ARG A 346 -27.05 -4.04 -18.22
CA ARG A 346 -26.17 -3.41 -19.19
C ARG A 346 -24.82 -4.13 -19.12
N PRO A 347 -24.39 -4.82 -20.19
CA PRO A 347 -23.13 -5.53 -20.16
C PRO A 347 -21.97 -4.54 -20.05
N ILE A 348 -21.07 -4.80 -19.10
CA ILE A 348 -19.80 -4.09 -18.97
C ILE A 348 -18.72 -5.02 -19.49
N ARG A 349 -18.01 -4.61 -20.53
CA ARG A 349 -16.93 -5.40 -21.10
C ARG A 349 -15.72 -5.35 -20.16
N ILE A 350 -15.20 -6.50 -19.76
CA ILE A 350 -14.03 -6.60 -18.87
C ILE A 350 -12.83 -7.14 -19.65
N ILE A 351 -11.73 -6.38 -19.63
CA ILE A 351 -10.44 -6.77 -20.19
C ILE A 351 -9.44 -6.88 -19.05
N ALA A 352 -8.99 -8.09 -18.76
CA ALA A 352 -8.01 -8.35 -17.72
C ALA A 352 -6.64 -8.61 -18.35
N LEU A 353 -5.64 -7.86 -17.92
CA LEU A 353 -4.25 -8.03 -18.34
C LEU A 353 -3.43 -8.52 -17.15
N SER A 354 -2.55 -9.48 -17.41
CA SER A 354 -1.80 -10.16 -16.37
C SER A 354 -0.44 -10.61 -16.87
N THR A 355 0.46 -10.96 -15.95
CA THR A 355 1.60 -11.83 -16.26
C THR A 355 1.12 -13.23 -16.68
N SER A 356 2.03 -14.11 -17.09
CA SER A 356 1.73 -15.52 -17.33
C SER A 356 1.25 -16.20 -16.05
N LEU A 357 0.07 -16.82 -16.08
CA LEU A 357 -0.61 -17.37 -14.90
C LEU A 357 -0.64 -18.90 -14.95
N ALA A 358 -0.61 -19.55 -13.79
CA ALA A 358 -0.82 -20.99 -13.70
C ALA A 358 -2.32 -21.33 -13.77
N ASN A 359 -3.14 -20.57 -13.05
CA ASN A 359 -4.58 -20.76 -12.90
C ASN A 359 -5.42 -19.72 -13.67
N ALA A 360 -4.98 -19.36 -14.88
CA ALA A 360 -5.67 -18.38 -15.74
C ALA A 360 -7.14 -18.72 -16.02
N ARG A 361 -7.49 -20.02 -16.05
CA ARG A 361 -8.87 -20.46 -16.29
C ARG A 361 -9.82 -19.96 -15.20
N ASP A 362 -9.41 -20.03 -13.93
CA ASP A 362 -10.25 -19.62 -12.81
C ASP A 362 -10.46 -18.09 -12.83
N LEU A 363 -9.41 -17.32 -13.14
CA LEU A 363 -9.51 -15.88 -13.34
C LEU A 363 -10.39 -15.52 -14.55
N GLY A 364 -10.24 -16.26 -15.66
CA GLY A 364 -11.06 -16.09 -16.86
C GLY A 364 -12.54 -16.35 -16.59
N GLU A 365 -12.88 -17.46 -15.94
CA GLU A 365 -14.25 -17.79 -15.54
C GLU A 365 -14.80 -16.76 -14.54
N TRP A 366 -13.97 -16.31 -13.60
CA TRP A 366 -14.35 -15.27 -12.64
C TRP A 366 -14.67 -13.95 -13.33
N ILE A 367 -13.93 -13.48 -14.34
CA ILE A 367 -14.30 -12.24 -15.06
C ILE A 367 -15.43 -12.45 -16.09
N GLY A 368 -15.91 -13.69 -16.28
CA GLY A 368 -16.90 -14.03 -17.29
C GLY A 368 -16.33 -14.11 -18.72
N ALA A 369 -15.02 -14.32 -18.87
CA ALA A 369 -14.41 -14.62 -20.16
C ALA A 369 -14.70 -16.07 -20.57
N THR A 370 -14.92 -16.28 -21.87
CA THR A 370 -15.09 -17.62 -22.44
C THR A 370 -13.74 -18.31 -22.60
N SER A 371 -13.72 -19.64 -22.75
CA SER A 371 -12.48 -20.39 -23.00
C SER A 371 -11.72 -19.91 -24.25
N HIS A 372 -12.41 -19.34 -25.24
CA HIS A 372 -11.81 -18.81 -26.47
C HIS A 372 -11.25 -17.39 -26.30
N SER A 373 -11.67 -16.67 -25.26
CA SER A 373 -11.21 -15.33 -24.93
C SER A 373 -10.26 -15.29 -23.73
N VAL A 374 -9.75 -16.46 -23.30
CA VAL A 374 -8.68 -16.58 -22.31
C VAL A 374 -7.38 -16.94 -23.04
N PHE A 375 -6.51 -15.95 -23.18
CA PHE A 375 -5.18 -16.10 -23.78
C PHE A 375 -4.13 -16.08 -22.68
N ASN A 376 -3.58 -17.24 -22.33
CA ASN A 376 -2.57 -17.36 -21.28
C ASN A 376 -1.28 -17.96 -21.83
N PHE A 377 -0.34 -17.11 -22.23
CA PHE A 377 0.92 -17.50 -22.85
C PHE A 377 1.95 -17.91 -21.79
N HIS A 378 2.85 -18.81 -22.16
CA HIS A 378 3.93 -19.28 -21.30
C HIS A 378 4.99 -18.18 -21.05
N PRO A 379 5.68 -18.14 -19.88
CA PRO A 379 6.70 -17.13 -19.57
C PRO A 379 7.83 -16.94 -20.59
N SER A 380 8.11 -17.98 -21.37
CA SER A 380 9.11 -17.96 -22.45
C SER A 380 8.64 -17.24 -23.71
N VAL A 381 7.33 -17.02 -23.88
CA VAL A 381 6.76 -16.34 -25.04
C VAL A 381 6.90 -14.84 -24.83
N ARG A 382 8.05 -14.31 -25.26
CA ARG A 382 8.38 -12.88 -25.20
C ARG A 382 8.72 -12.39 -26.61
N PRO A 383 8.32 -11.16 -26.98
CA PRO A 383 8.76 -10.54 -28.23
C PRO A 383 10.29 -10.44 -28.30
N VAL A 384 10.95 -10.11 -27.18
CA VAL A 384 12.40 -10.17 -27.00
C VAL A 384 12.73 -11.31 -26.03
N PRO A 385 13.40 -12.38 -26.46
CA PRO A 385 13.87 -13.45 -25.58
C PRO A 385 14.75 -12.90 -24.45
N LEU A 386 14.55 -13.40 -23.23
CA LEU A 386 15.31 -13.00 -22.04
C LEU A 386 16.19 -14.17 -21.55
N GLU A 387 17.51 -13.97 -21.55
CA GLU A 387 18.48 -14.91 -20.97
C GLU A 387 18.63 -14.64 -19.47
N ILE A 388 18.29 -15.61 -18.62
CA ILE A 388 18.32 -15.44 -17.16
C ILE A 388 19.43 -16.30 -16.55
N HIS A 389 20.35 -15.66 -15.83
CA HIS A 389 21.42 -16.30 -15.06
C HIS A 389 21.15 -16.14 -13.55
N ILE A 390 21.00 -17.24 -12.83
CA ILE A 390 20.79 -17.22 -11.37
C ILE A 390 22.11 -17.53 -10.65
N GLN A 391 22.58 -16.59 -9.84
CA GLN A 391 23.78 -16.70 -9.01
C GLN A 391 23.39 -16.82 -7.53
N SER A 392 23.80 -17.91 -6.89
CA SER A 392 23.48 -18.21 -5.48
C SER A 392 24.65 -17.99 -4.55
N TYR A 393 24.37 -17.47 -3.35
CA TYR A 393 25.37 -17.17 -2.32
C TYR A 393 25.00 -17.82 -0.98
N ASN A 394 26.01 -18.31 -0.23
CA ASN A 394 25.85 -18.99 1.07
C ASN A 394 26.15 -18.07 2.27
N ILE A 395 25.99 -16.76 2.13
CA ILE A 395 26.31 -15.78 3.17
C ILE A 395 25.00 -15.36 3.86
N PRO A 396 24.75 -15.76 5.13
CA PRO A 396 23.51 -15.42 5.83
C PRO A 396 23.48 -13.94 6.26
N HIS A 397 24.64 -13.36 6.60
CA HIS A 397 24.73 -11.98 7.02
C HIS A 397 24.52 -11.02 5.84
N PHE A 398 23.40 -10.30 5.83
CA PHE A 398 22.96 -9.46 4.71
C PHE A 398 23.98 -8.42 4.25
N ALA A 399 24.64 -7.68 5.16
CA ALA A 399 25.61 -6.66 4.73
C ALA A 399 26.84 -7.29 4.06
N SER A 400 27.29 -8.45 4.54
CA SER A 400 28.37 -9.21 3.90
C SER A 400 27.94 -9.79 2.54
N LEU A 401 26.68 -10.21 2.44
CA LEU A 401 26.08 -10.69 1.19
C LEU A 401 26.10 -9.60 0.11
N MET A 402 25.66 -8.38 0.44
CA MET A 402 25.66 -7.25 -0.51
C MET A 402 27.07 -6.92 -1.01
N ILE A 403 28.07 -6.89 -0.13
CA ILE A 403 29.47 -6.65 -0.52
C ILE A 403 29.98 -7.75 -1.45
N ALA A 404 29.67 -9.02 -1.16
CA ALA A 404 30.06 -10.15 -1.98
C ALA A 404 29.44 -10.13 -3.39
N MET A 405 28.26 -9.52 -3.55
CA MET A 405 27.57 -9.37 -4.83
C MET A 405 28.08 -8.19 -5.68
N ALA A 406 28.73 -7.19 -5.08
CA ALA A 406 29.08 -5.94 -5.77
C ALA A 406 30.06 -6.15 -6.94
N LYS A 407 31.14 -6.92 -6.72
CA LYS A 407 32.11 -7.23 -7.77
C LYS A 407 31.53 -8.12 -8.88
N PRO A 408 30.78 -9.21 -8.58
CA PRO A 408 30.04 -9.95 -9.59
C PRO A 408 29.10 -9.09 -10.44
N ALA A 409 28.43 -8.08 -9.85
CA ALA A 409 27.54 -7.20 -10.60
C ALA A 409 28.31 -6.35 -11.62
N TYR A 410 29.46 -5.78 -11.22
CA TYR A 410 30.37 -5.09 -12.14
C TYR A 410 30.82 -6.00 -13.28
N ILE A 411 31.32 -7.19 -12.96
CA ILE A 411 31.79 -8.17 -13.96
C ILE A 411 30.65 -8.52 -14.93
N ALA A 412 29.44 -8.75 -14.43
CA ALA A 412 28.29 -9.09 -15.25
C ALA A 412 27.97 -7.98 -16.27
N ILE A 413 28.02 -6.70 -15.87
CA ILE A 413 27.86 -5.57 -16.82
C ILE A 413 28.94 -5.62 -17.89
N THR A 414 30.20 -5.74 -17.49
CA THR A 414 31.33 -5.71 -18.43
C THR A 414 31.38 -6.89 -19.39
N GLN A 415 30.79 -8.04 -19.02
CA GLN A 415 30.79 -9.25 -19.84
C GLN A 415 29.54 -9.41 -20.70
N HIS A 416 28.39 -8.95 -20.21
CA HIS A 416 27.10 -9.24 -20.82
C HIS A 416 26.45 -8.02 -21.47
N ALA A 417 26.77 -6.80 -21.03
CA ALA A 417 26.20 -5.55 -21.52
C ALA A 417 27.26 -4.69 -22.25
N ASP A 418 27.86 -5.24 -23.31
CA ASP A 418 28.88 -4.60 -24.16
C ASP A 418 28.41 -3.23 -24.70
N ASN A 419 28.70 -2.16 -23.96
CA ASN A 419 28.24 -0.78 -24.22
C ASN A 419 26.72 -0.58 -24.28
N LYS A 420 25.94 -1.56 -23.85
CA LYS A 420 24.47 -1.50 -23.82
C LYS A 420 23.96 -1.09 -22.43
N PRO A 421 22.79 -0.44 -22.34
CA PRO A 421 22.26 0.05 -21.07
C PRO A 421 22.00 -1.10 -20.09
N ALA A 422 22.21 -0.84 -18.79
CA ALA A 422 22.03 -1.81 -17.70
C ALA A 422 21.30 -1.19 -16.49
N ILE A 423 20.32 -1.91 -15.93
CA ILE A 423 19.63 -1.54 -14.68
C ILE A 423 20.01 -2.52 -13.58
N ILE A 424 20.42 -2.03 -12.41
CA ILE A 424 20.62 -2.82 -11.19
C ILE A 424 19.53 -2.47 -10.18
N PHE A 425 18.72 -3.45 -9.80
CA PHE A 425 17.80 -3.33 -8.67
C PHE A 425 18.49 -3.73 -7.38
N VAL A 426 18.36 -2.88 -6.35
CA VAL A 426 18.94 -3.09 -5.02
C VAL A 426 17.91 -2.95 -3.90
N PRO A 427 18.16 -3.53 -2.69
CA PRO A 427 17.14 -3.61 -1.66
C PRO A 427 16.74 -2.33 -0.95
N SER A 428 17.52 -1.28 -1.03
CA SER A 428 17.21 -0.02 -0.36
C SER A 428 17.85 1.15 -1.06
N ARG A 429 17.29 2.34 -0.83
CA ARG A 429 17.89 3.61 -1.24
C ARG A 429 19.35 3.76 -0.82
N LYS A 430 19.67 3.42 0.43
CA LYS A 430 21.05 3.50 0.94
C LYS A 430 21.97 2.60 0.12
N GLN A 431 21.49 1.41 -0.24
CA GLN A 431 22.24 0.49 -1.07
C GLN A 431 22.46 1.03 -2.49
N CYS A 432 21.55 1.84 -3.06
CA CYS A 432 21.78 2.46 -4.36
C CYS A 432 23.08 3.26 -4.39
N LYS A 433 23.29 4.09 -3.36
CA LYS A 433 24.49 4.91 -3.23
C LYS A 433 25.73 4.06 -2.97
N LEU A 434 25.65 3.06 -2.09
CA LEU A 434 26.77 2.18 -1.78
C LEU A 434 27.23 1.40 -3.01
N THR A 435 26.29 0.77 -3.72
CA THR A 435 26.59 0.03 -4.95
C THR A 435 27.15 0.95 -6.04
N ALA A 436 26.67 2.19 -6.17
CA ALA A 436 27.22 3.15 -7.12
C ALA A 436 28.71 3.43 -6.85
N VAL A 437 29.06 3.69 -5.59
CA VAL A 437 30.45 3.94 -5.17
C VAL A 437 31.32 2.70 -5.37
N ASP A 438 30.80 1.51 -5.07
CA ASP A 438 31.52 0.25 -5.31
C ASP A 438 31.83 0.06 -6.80
N LEU A 439 30.85 0.29 -7.69
CA LEU A 439 31.06 0.18 -9.14
C LEU A 439 32.10 1.19 -9.65
N ILE A 440 32.06 2.44 -9.18
CA ILE A 440 33.07 3.45 -9.52
C ILE A 440 34.46 3.00 -9.06
N THR A 441 34.55 2.46 -7.84
CA THR A 441 35.81 1.96 -7.29
C THR A 441 36.39 0.83 -8.13
N TYR A 442 35.56 -0.09 -8.62
CA TYR A 442 35.99 -1.15 -9.53
C TYR A 442 36.38 -0.61 -10.91
N CYS A 443 35.67 0.37 -11.45
CA CYS A 443 36.06 1.05 -12.71
C CYS A 443 37.43 1.71 -12.59
N ILE A 444 37.71 2.37 -11.46
CA ILE A 444 39.01 2.99 -11.18
C ILE A 444 40.10 1.91 -11.06
N ALA A 445 39.82 0.80 -10.38
CA ALA A 445 40.76 -0.30 -10.24
C ALA A 445 41.13 -0.98 -11.57
N ASP A 446 40.24 -0.93 -12.57
CA ASP A 446 40.48 -1.41 -13.93
C ASP A 446 41.05 -0.34 -14.87
N ASP A 447 41.50 0.81 -14.34
CA ASP A 447 42.00 1.97 -15.09
C ASP A 447 40.99 2.53 -16.14
N LYS A 448 39.69 2.38 -15.88
CA LYS A 448 38.58 2.81 -16.75
C LYS A 448 37.55 3.64 -16.00
N ALA A 449 37.99 4.69 -15.31
CA ALA A 449 37.16 5.50 -14.41
C ALA A 449 35.85 6.07 -15.02
N HIS A 450 35.76 6.26 -16.33
CA HIS A 450 34.58 6.76 -17.03
C HIS A 450 33.97 5.73 -18.01
N GLN A 451 34.16 4.43 -17.76
CA GLN A 451 33.71 3.35 -18.65
C GLN A 451 32.23 3.42 -19.03
N PHE A 452 31.39 3.88 -18.10
CA PHE A 452 29.94 3.90 -18.26
C PHE A 452 29.40 5.25 -18.74
N LEU A 453 30.25 6.27 -18.89
CA LEU A 453 29.88 7.56 -19.46
C LEU A 453 30.07 7.52 -20.97
N ARG A 454 29.01 7.81 -21.72
CA ARG A 454 28.98 7.73 -23.19
C ARG A 454 28.95 9.09 -23.87
N CYS A 455 28.88 10.16 -23.10
CA CYS A 455 29.06 11.54 -23.56
C CYS A 455 30.40 12.12 -23.11
N LYS A 456 30.77 13.29 -23.64
CA LYS A 456 31.96 14.00 -23.13
C LYS A 456 31.65 14.59 -21.75
N PRO A 457 32.60 14.59 -20.80
CA PRO A 457 32.39 15.18 -19.47
C PRO A 457 31.93 16.65 -19.50
N GLU A 458 32.35 17.41 -20.51
CA GLU A 458 31.96 18.81 -20.69
C GLU A 458 30.46 18.96 -21.02
N GLU A 459 29.87 18.01 -21.76
CA GLU A 459 28.47 18.06 -22.20
C GLU A 459 27.51 17.84 -21.02
N ILE A 460 27.87 16.96 -20.08
CA ILE A 460 27.04 16.64 -18.92
C ILE A 460 27.12 17.71 -17.82
N THR A 461 28.22 18.48 -17.75
CA THR A 461 28.49 19.43 -16.66
C THR A 461 27.35 20.45 -16.48
N SER A 462 26.82 21.01 -17.57
CA SER A 462 25.69 21.96 -17.53
C SER A 462 24.40 21.35 -16.99
N ILE A 463 24.20 20.05 -17.19
CA ILE A 463 23.03 19.32 -16.69
C ILE A 463 23.21 19.01 -15.20
N LEU A 464 24.44 18.65 -14.78
CA LEU A 464 24.78 18.34 -13.39
C LEU A 464 24.57 19.52 -12.45
N GLU A 465 24.76 20.77 -12.92
CA GLU A 465 24.48 21.97 -12.11
C GLU A 465 23.00 22.11 -11.73
N ARG A 466 22.09 21.44 -12.44
CA ARG A 466 20.63 21.46 -12.19
C ARG A 466 20.18 20.36 -11.23
N VAL A 467 21.05 19.42 -10.87
CA VAL A 467 20.75 18.29 -9.99
C VAL A 467 20.87 18.72 -8.53
N GLN A 468 19.88 18.39 -7.71
CA GLN A 468 19.84 18.81 -6.31
C GLN A 468 20.70 17.93 -5.39
N ASP A 469 20.71 16.61 -5.62
CA ASP A 469 21.50 15.67 -4.82
C ASP A 469 22.97 15.64 -5.26
N LYS A 470 23.86 16.12 -4.38
CA LYS A 470 25.31 16.14 -4.60
C LYS A 470 25.90 14.75 -4.83
N SER A 471 25.36 13.72 -4.17
CA SER A 471 25.83 12.34 -4.34
C SER A 471 25.52 11.82 -5.74
N LEU A 472 24.38 12.24 -6.30
CA LEU A 472 23.96 11.88 -7.66
C LEU A 472 24.84 12.57 -8.70
N VAL A 473 25.23 13.82 -8.44
CA VAL A 473 26.18 14.54 -9.30
C VAL A 473 27.50 13.78 -9.42
N GLU A 474 28.07 13.34 -8.30
CA GLU A 474 29.32 12.58 -8.29
C GLU A 474 29.21 11.27 -9.10
N THR A 475 28.13 10.51 -8.94
CA THR A 475 27.99 9.23 -9.65
C THR A 475 27.71 9.41 -11.15
N LEU A 476 26.92 10.42 -11.51
CA LEU A 476 26.59 10.72 -12.91
C LEU A 476 27.83 11.13 -13.73
N GLN A 477 28.83 11.78 -13.11
CA GLN A 477 30.12 12.08 -13.77
C GLN A 477 30.88 10.83 -14.24
N HIS A 478 30.60 9.68 -13.62
CA HIS A 478 31.17 8.39 -13.99
C HIS A 478 30.23 7.55 -14.89
N GLY A 479 29.09 8.10 -15.28
CA GLY A 479 28.09 7.42 -16.12
C GLY A 479 27.19 6.45 -15.36
N ILE A 480 27.07 6.61 -14.04
CA ILE A 480 26.20 5.80 -13.17
C ILE A 480 25.14 6.71 -12.52
N GLY A 481 23.88 6.51 -12.89
CA GLY A 481 22.74 7.12 -12.19
C GLY A 481 22.22 6.21 -11.09
N PHE A 482 21.59 6.78 -10.07
CA PHE A 482 20.72 6.02 -9.18
C PHE A 482 19.32 6.61 -9.16
N TYR A 483 18.33 5.75 -8.91
CA TYR A 483 16.91 6.07 -8.91
C TYR A 483 16.28 5.49 -7.64
N HIS A 484 15.69 6.34 -6.80
CA HIS A 484 15.01 5.90 -5.58
C HIS A 484 13.82 6.82 -5.28
N GLU A 485 12.93 6.35 -4.41
CA GLU A 485 11.66 6.97 -4.05
C GLU A 485 11.83 8.43 -3.59
N ALA A 486 12.85 8.71 -2.78
CA ALA A 486 13.14 10.03 -2.21
C ALA A 486 13.84 11.05 -3.16
N LEU A 487 14.10 10.71 -4.43
CA LEU A 487 14.66 11.69 -5.38
C LEU A 487 13.59 12.73 -5.74
N SER A 488 14.03 13.98 -5.95
CA SER A 488 13.14 15.03 -6.43
C SER A 488 12.57 14.67 -7.81
N LYS A 489 11.35 15.15 -8.11
CA LYS A 489 10.74 14.94 -9.45
C LYS A 489 11.62 15.47 -10.58
N GLN A 490 12.39 16.51 -10.32
CA GLN A 490 13.34 17.07 -11.28
C GLN A 490 14.54 16.14 -11.49
N ASP A 491 15.16 15.63 -10.42
CA ASP A 491 16.31 14.73 -10.51
C ASP A 491 15.93 13.41 -11.19
N LYS A 492 14.75 12.85 -10.87
CA LYS A 492 14.21 11.65 -11.55
C LYS A 492 14.16 11.83 -13.06
N LYS A 493 13.57 12.94 -13.53
CA LYS A 493 13.50 13.27 -14.97
C LYS A 493 14.87 13.47 -15.62
N ILE A 494 15.82 14.09 -14.91
CA ILE A 494 17.18 14.28 -15.43
C ILE A 494 17.85 12.91 -15.62
N VAL A 495 17.76 12.03 -14.63
CA VAL A 495 18.33 10.67 -14.69
C VAL A 495 17.68 9.86 -15.81
N GLU A 496 16.35 9.93 -15.95
CA GLU A 496 15.61 9.30 -17.04
C GLU A 496 16.12 9.76 -18.41
N GLN A 497 16.18 11.07 -18.64
CA GLN A 497 16.64 11.64 -19.91
C GLN A 497 18.10 11.28 -20.24
N LEU A 498 18.99 11.31 -19.25
CA LEU A 498 20.39 10.93 -19.42
C LEU A 498 20.53 9.45 -19.78
N TYR A 499 19.68 8.59 -19.22
CA TYR A 499 19.70 7.16 -19.49
C TYR A 499 19.06 6.83 -20.85
N GLU A 500 17.91 7.42 -21.18
CA GLU A 500 17.23 7.22 -22.47
C GLU A 500 18.04 7.72 -23.66
N SER A 501 18.74 8.86 -23.51
CA SER A 501 19.67 9.37 -24.52
C SER A 501 20.93 8.51 -24.67
N GLY A 502 21.16 7.56 -23.77
CA GLY A 502 22.34 6.71 -23.72
C GLY A 502 23.59 7.42 -23.19
N ALA A 503 23.48 8.64 -22.66
CA ALA A 503 24.60 9.39 -22.09
C ALA A 503 25.22 8.68 -20.87
N ILE A 504 24.36 8.07 -20.04
CA ILE A 504 24.78 7.17 -18.96
C ILE A 504 24.36 5.73 -19.28
N GLN A 505 25.23 4.77 -19.00
CA GLN A 505 24.96 3.36 -19.30
C GLN A 505 24.28 2.62 -18.15
N VAL A 506 24.62 2.95 -16.90
CA VAL A 506 24.19 2.17 -15.73
C VAL A 506 23.23 2.98 -14.88
N LEU A 507 22.11 2.35 -14.53
CA LEU A 507 21.12 2.89 -13.59
C LEU A 507 20.95 1.94 -12.40
N ILE A 508 21.07 2.46 -11.18
CA ILE A 508 20.85 1.69 -9.96
C ILE A 508 19.52 2.10 -9.33
N ALA A 509 18.50 1.25 -9.41
CA ALA A 509 17.17 1.52 -8.91
C ALA A 509 16.91 0.84 -7.54
N SER A 510 16.27 1.53 -6.60
CA SER A 510 15.77 0.87 -5.38
C SER A 510 14.60 -0.05 -5.73
N ARG A 511 14.44 -1.13 -4.96
CA ARG A 511 13.32 -2.07 -5.14
C ARG A 511 11.95 -1.40 -5.16
N ASP A 512 11.76 -0.39 -4.32
CA ASP A 512 10.49 0.32 -4.14
C ASP A 512 10.09 1.13 -5.40
N THR A 513 11.02 1.29 -6.35
CA THR A 513 10.78 2.00 -7.61
C THR A 513 10.58 1.07 -8.80
N CYS A 514 10.55 -0.25 -8.64
CA CYS A 514 10.44 -1.19 -9.77
C CYS A 514 9.18 -0.97 -10.63
N TRP A 515 8.08 -0.52 -10.02
CA TRP A 515 6.84 -0.14 -10.70
C TRP A 515 6.90 1.29 -11.27
N ALA A 516 7.63 2.19 -10.62
CA ALA A 516 7.71 3.61 -10.97
C ALA A 516 8.74 3.96 -12.07
N VAL A 517 9.77 3.14 -12.29
CA VAL A 517 10.79 3.40 -13.31
C VAL A 517 10.20 3.16 -14.71
N PRO A 518 10.12 4.17 -15.60
CA PRO A 518 9.59 3.99 -16.95
C PRO A 518 10.63 3.41 -17.93
N LEU A 519 11.86 3.22 -17.47
CA LEU A 519 13.02 2.92 -18.31
C LEU A 519 13.15 1.43 -18.62
N HIS A 520 13.63 1.15 -19.83
CA HIS A 520 13.94 -0.20 -20.31
C HIS A 520 15.44 -0.38 -20.52
N SER A 521 15.92 -1.61 -20.46
CA SER A 521 17.34 -1.93 -20.48
C SER A 521 17.64 -3.18 -21.30
N HIS A 522 18.87 -3.28 -21.79
CA HIS A 522 19.36 -4.53 -22.37
C HIS A 522 19.64 -5.56 -21.28
N MET A 523 20.21 -5.11 -20.17
CA MET A 523 20.59 -5.97 -19.05
C MET A 523 19.93 -5.53 -17.74
N VAL A 524 19.37 -6.49 -17.01
CA VAL A 524 18.86 -6.25 -15.65
C VAL A 524 19.65 -7.10 -14.64
N ILE A 525 20.04 -6.52 -13.52
CA ILE A 525 20.66 -7.22 -12.41
C ILE A 525 19.78 -7.06 -11.18
N LEU A 526 19.36 -8.16 -10.56
CA LEU A 526 18.70 -8.14 -9.25
C LEU A 526 19.76 -8.48 -8.20
N MET A 527 20.25 -7.45 -7.51
CA MET A 527 21.33 -7.57 -6.54
C MET A 527 20.76 -7.79 -5.15
N GLY A 528 20.55 -9.06 -4.80
CA GLY A 528 19.84 -9.45 -3.59
C GLY A 528 18.33 -9.43 -3.80
N THR A 529 17.63 -10.38 -3.16
CA THR A 529 16.17 -10.57 -3.30
C THR A 529 15.47 -10.52 -1.95
N GLN A 530 16.06 -9.81 -0.99
CA GLN A 530 15.57 -9.68 0.38
C GLN A 530 15.62 -8.23 0.81
N TYR A 531 14.71 -7.83 1.69
CA TYR A 531 14.68 -6.52 2.33
C TYR A 531 14.44 -6.69 3.82
N PHE A 532 14.77 -5.67 4.60
CA PHE A 532 14.52 -5.72 6.03
C PHE A 532 13.08 -5.30 6.33
N GLU A 533 12.29 -6.22 6.89
CA GLU A 533 10.96 -5.96 7.42
C GLU A 533 11.08 -5.47 8.86
N GLY A 534 10.63 -4.23 9.05
CA GLY A 534 10.80 -3.50 10.30
C GLY A 534 9.95 -4.00 11.44
N LYS A 535 8.73 -4.47 11.14
CA LYS A 535 7.77 -4.93 12.15
C LYS A 535 8.20 -6.25 12.77
N GLU A 536 8.58 -7.19 11.91
CA GLU A 536 8.99 -8.54 12.28
C GLU A 536 10.49 -8.63 12.59
N HIS A 537 11.22 -7.53 12.37
CA HIS A 537 12.66 -7.41 12.63
C HIS A 537 13.53 -8.47 11.93
N ARG A 538 13.12 -8.90 10.73
CA ARG A 538 13.79 -9.92 9.91
C ARG A 538 13.98 -9.48 8.46
N TYR A 539 14.74 -10.26 7.71
CA TYR A 539 14.81 -10.09 6.26
C TYR A 539 13.68 -10.89 5.61
N ALA A 540 12.77 -10.20 4.93
CA ALA A 540 11.71 -10.80 4.12
C ALA A 540 12.16 -10.89 2.67
N ASP A 541 11.72 -11.93 1.96
CA ASP A 541 12.00 -12.10 0.54
C ASP A 541 11.15 -11.13 -0.30
N TYR A 542 11.62 -10.83 -1.51
CA TYR A 542 10.83 -10.04 -2.45
C TYR A 542 9.60 -10.83 -2.90
N PRO A 543 8.43 -10.17 -2.99
CA PRO A 543 7.32 -10.70 -3.74
C PRO A 543 7.76 -11.08 -5.16
N ILE A 544 7.33 -12.25 -5.61
CA ILE A 544 7.66 -12.73 -6.96
C ILE A 544 7.15 -11.79 -8.06
N THR A 545 6.05 -11.08 -7.81
CA THR A 545 5.48 -10.06 -8.70
C THR A 545 6.46 -8.92 -8.96
N ASP A 546 7.11 -8.39 -7.92
CA ASP A 546 8.15 -7.36 -8.05
C ASP A 546 9.35 -7.88 -8.84
N VAL A 547 9.78 -9.12 -8.58
CA VAL A 547 10.87 -9.76 -9.33
C VAL A 547 10.52 -9.87 -10.81
N LEU A 548 9.31 -10.34 -11.16
CA LEU A 548 8.85 -10.41 -12.55
C LEU A 548 8.78 -9.03 -13.20
N GLN A 549 8.38 -8.00 -12.46
CA GLN A 549 8.36 -6.62 -12.94
C GLN A 549 9.77 -6.10 -13.23
N MET A 550 10.74 -6.32 -12.34
CA MET A 550 12.14 -5.96 -12.54
C MET A 550 12.71 -6.63 -13.79
N LEU A 551 12.45 -7.93 -13.96
CA LEU A 551 12.85 -8.69 -15.14
C LEU A 551 12.22 -8.17 -16.44
N GLY A 552 10.98 -7.69 -16.36
CA GLY A 552 10.26 -7.08 -17.48
C GLY A 552 10.91 -5.81 -18.02
N ARG A 553 11.77 -5.15 -17.24
CA ARG A 553 12.54 -3.97 -17.70
C ARG A 553 13.64 -4.34 -18.69
N GLY A 554 14.07 -5.60 -18.72
CA GLY A 554 15.07 -6.14 -19.66
C GLY A 554 14.53 -6.38 -21.07
N CYS A 555 13.81 -5.40 -21.64
CA CYS A 555 13.11 -5.54 -22.91
C CYS A 555 13.21 -4.25 -23.73
N ARG A 556 13.92 -4.28 -24.87
CA ARG A 556 13.98 -3.18 -25.85
C ARG A 556 13.67 -3.69 -27.27
N PRO A 557 12.39 -3.85 -27.62
CA PRO A 557 11.98 -4.53 -28.87
C PRO A 557 12.52 -3.92 -30.17
N LEU A 558 12.81 -2.62 -30.19
CA LEU A 558 13.29 -1.92 -31.38
C LEU A 558 14.82 -1.95 -31.52
N ASP A 559 15.55 -2.21 -30.43
CA ASP A 559 17.00 -2.05 -30.37
C ASP A 559 17.75 -3.37 -30.18
N ASP A 560 17.16 -4.32 -29.45
CA ASP A 560 17.83 -5.54 -29.00
C ASP A 560 17.11 -6.81 -29.50
N GLU A 561 17.90 -7.76 -29.99
CA GLU A 561 17.42 -9.10 -30.35
C GLU A 561 17.19 -10.00 -29.13
N THR A 562 17.98 -9.81 -28.07
CA THR A 562 17.87 -10.53 -26.80
C THR A 562 18.07 -9.58 -25.62
N GLY A 563 17.38 -9.82 -24.52
CA GLY A 563 17.62 -9.21 -23.22
C GLY A 563 18.40 -10.15 -22.32
N LYS A 564 19.14 -9.62 -21.34
CA LYS A 564 19.88 -10.41 -20.36
C LYS A 564 19.48 -10.05 -18.94
N CYS A 565 19.49 -11.04 -18.06
CA CYS A 565 19.26 -10.85 -16.65
C CYS A 565 20.22 -11.66 -15.78
N VAL A 566 20.73 -11.05 -14.71
CA VAL A 566 21.44 -11.74 -13.64
C VAL A 566 20.68 -11.58 -12.33
N LEU A 567 20.17 -12.68 -11.78
CA LEU A 567 19.49 -12.70 -10.48
C LEU A 567 20.46 -13.23 -9.42
N MET A 568 20.80 -12.39 -8.44
CA MET A 568 21.70 -12.73 -7.33
C MET A 568 20.88 -12.92 -6.05
N CYS A 569 20.86 -14.14 -5.51
CA CYS A 569 20.05 -14.49 -4.33
C CYS A 569 20.80 -15.39 -3.35
N GLN A 570 20.23 -15.60 -2.17
CA GLN A 570 20.69 -16.65 -1.27
C GLN A 570 20.45 -18.04 -1.88
N ALA A 571 21.29 -19.02 -1.53
CA ALA A 571 21.24 -20.35 -2.13
C ALA A 571 19.94 -21.12 -1.86
N ASN A 572 19.38 -20.98 -0.67
CA ASN A 572 18.08 -21.59 -0.30
C ASN A 572 16.89 -21.05 -1.11
N LYS A 573 17.03 -19.90 -1.82
CA LYS A 573 15.97 -19.31 -2.65
C LYS A 573 16.12 -19.60 -4.16
N LYS A 574 17.25 -20.21 -4.57
CA LYS A 574 17.55 -20.46 -5.98
C LYS A 574 16.47 -21.27 -6.69
N GLU A 575 16.07 -22.40 -6.10
CA GLU A 575 15.08 -23.29 -6.73
C GLU A 575 13.67 -22.67 -6.74
N TYR A 576 13.33 -21.86 -5.73
CA TYR A 576 12.08 -21.10 -5.70
C TYR A 576 11.97 -20.16 -6.90
N TYR A 577 12.99 -19.30 -7.11
CA TYR A 577 12.97 -18.37 -8.24
C TYR A 577 13.04 -19.11 -9.57
N LYS A 578 13.88 -20.14 -9.69
CA LYS A 578 13.94 -20.95 -10.91
C LYS A 578 12.57 -21.49 -11.29
N LYS A 579 11.79 -21.99 -10.32
CA LYS A 579 10.43 -22.50 -10.59
C LYS A 579 9.50 -21.41 -11.15
N PHE A 580 9.34 -20.30 -10.44
CA PHE A 580 8.37 -19.25 -10.82
C PHE A 580 8.81 -18.33 -11.97
N LEU A 581 10.06 -18.44 -12.41
CA LEU A 581 10.53 -17.78 -13.63
C LEU A 581 10.19 -18.55 -14.91
N TYR A 582 10.05 -19.89 -14.80
CA TYR A 582 9.74 -20.75 -15.93
C TYR A 582 8.28 -21.23 -15.93
N GLU A 583 7.64 -21.33 -14.77
CA GLU A 583 6.22 -21.67 -14.66
C GLU A 583 5.35 -20.41 -14.55
N GLY A 584 4.09 -20.50 -14.96
CA GLY A 584 3.12 -19.44 -14.72
C GLY A 584 2.91 -19.20 -13.21
N LEU A 585 2.58 -17.96 -12.84
CA LEU A 585 2.34 -17.59 -11.45
C LEU A 585 0.97 -18.13 -10.97
N PRO A 586 0.90 -18.96 -9.92
CA PRO A 586 -0.36 -19.26 -9.25
C PRO A 586 -0.81 -18.04 -8.44
N VAL A 587 -2.07 -17.64 -8.63
CA VAL A 587 -2.68 -16.51 -7.91
C VAL A 587 -3.79 -17.01 -7.02
N GLU A 588 -3.71 -16.69 -5.73
CA GLU A 588 -4.74 -16.98 -4.73
C GLU A 588 -5.38 -15.67 -4.25
N SER A 589 -6.59 -15.78 -3.68
CA SER A 589 -7.25 -14.66 -3.02
C SER A 589 -6.75 -14.53 -1.57
N HIS A 590 -6.79 -13.32 -1.03
CA HIS A 590 -6.61 -13.03 0.39
C HIS A 590 -7.80 -12.24 0.96
N LEU A 591 -8.96 -12.30 0.28
CA LEU A 591 -10.15 -11.55 0.66
C LEU A 591 -10.75 -12.04 2.00
N ASP A 592 -10.54 -13.30 2.35
CA ASP A 592 -10.89 -13.89 3.64
C ASP A 592 -10.24 -13.18 4.83
N GLN A 593 -9.06 -12.59 4.64
CA GLN A 593 -8.33 -11.86 5.69
C GLN A 593 -8.78 -10.40 5.86
N GLN A 594 -9.51 -9.83 4.89
CA GLN A 594 -9.90 -8.41 4.88
C GLN A 594 -11.39 -8.21 4.53
N LEU A 595 -12.24 -9.16 4.94
CA LEU A 595 -13.63 -9.20 4.51
C LEU A 595 -14.51 -8.12 5.18
N HIS A 596 -14.22 -7.78 6.44
CA HIS A 596 -15.05 -6.91 7.29
C HIS A 596 -15.36 -5.55 6.67
N ASP A 597 -14.35 -4.86 6.17
CA ASP A 597 -14.49 -3.51 5.60
C ASP A 597 -15.39 -3.51 4.36
N HIS A 598 -15.27 -4.56 3.54
CA HIS A 598 -16.06 -4.72 2.32
C HIS A 598 -17.50 -5.11 2.64
N PHE A 599 -17.71 -6.04 3.58
CA PHE A 599 -19.05 -6.41 4.06
C PHE A 599 -19.77 -5.19 4.65
N ASN A 600 -19.12 -4.46 5.56
CA ASN A 600 -19.67 -3.25 6.14
C ASN A 600 -20.05 -2.22 5.04
N ALA A 601 -19.22 -2.02 4.03
CA ALA A 601 -19.52 -1.11 2.93
C ALA A 601 -20.72 -1.55 2.07
N GLU A 602 -20.86 -2.85 1.80
CA GLU A 602 -21.99 -3.39 1.03
C GLU A 602 -23.29 -3.44 1.85
N ILE A 603 -23.21 -3.62 3.17
CA ILE A 603 -24.34 -3.50 4.11
C ILE A 603 -24.84 -2.05 4.16
N VAL A 604 -23.94 -1.07 4.27
CA VAL A 604 -24.29 0.36 4.23
C VAL A 604 -24.95 0.75 2.90
N THR A 605 -24.55 0.09 1.80
CA THR A 605 -25.13 0.29 0.46
C THR A 605 -26.43 -0.50 0.26
N LYS A 606 -26.80 -1.34 1.24
CA LYS A 606 -27.93 -2.28 1.17
C LYS A 606 -27.81 -3.25 0.00
N THR A 607 -26.59 -3.63 -0.36
CA THR A 607 -26.33 -4.76 -1.27
C THR A 607 -26.48 -6.06 -0.50
N ILE A 608 -26.08 -6.05 0.78
CA ILE A 608 -26.28 -7.13 1.75
C ILE A 608 -27.31 -6.62 2.76
N GLU A 609 -28.50 -7.21 2.80
CA GLU A 609 -29.54 -6.87 3.78
C GLU A 609 -29.79 -8.01 4.77
N ASN A 610 -29.28 -9.22 4.50
CA ASN A 610 -29.40 -10.39 5.38
C ASN A 610 -28.19 -11.33 5.20
N LYS A 611 -28.06 -12.34 6.08
CA LYS A 611 -26.95 -13.32 6.03
C LYS A 611 -26.89 -14.11 4.70
N GLN A 612 -28.02 -14.36 4.04
CA GLN A 612 -28.04 -15.06 2.75
C GLN A 612 -27.45 -14.19 1.63
N ASP A 613 -27.77 -12.89 1.60
CA ASP A 613 -27.19 -11.96 0.64
C ASP A 613 -25.67 -11.88 0.79
N ALA A 614 -25.14 -12.02 2.01
CA ALA A 614 -23.71 -12.05 2.27
C ALA A 614 -23.03 -13.29 1.65
N VAL A 615 -23.63 -14.47 1.79
CA VAL A 615 -23.18 -15.69 1.12
C VAL A 615 -23.26 -15.52 -0.40
N ASP A 616 -24.37 -14.99 -0.90
CA ASP A 616 -24.58 -14.76 -2.34
C ASP A 616 -23.55 -13.77 -2.89
N TYR A 617 -23.23 -12.71 -2.15
CA TYR A 617 -22.19 -11.74 -2.51
C TYR A 617 -20.81 -12.41 -2.63
N LEU A 618 -20.45 -13.29 -1.68
CA LEU A 618 -19.19 -14.04 -1.76
C LEU A 618 -19.11 -14.90 -3.02
N THR A 619 -20.22 -15.41 -3.56
CA THR A 619 -20.17 -16.21 -4.81
C THR A 619 -19.68 -15.43 -6.04
N TRP A 620 -19.70 -14.09 -6.00
CA TRP A 620 -19.18 -13.23 -7.07
C TRP A 620 -17.67 -13.02 -7.01
N THR A 621 -17.03 -13.44 -5.93
CA THR A 621 -15.60 -13.21 -5.64
C THR A 621 -14.69 -14.24 -6.33
N PHE A 622 -13.41 -13.91 -6.44
CA PHE A 622 -12.39 -14.87 -6.89
C PHE A 622 -12.09 -15.88 -5.78
N LEU A 623 -12.17 -15.47 -4.51
CA LEU A 623 -12.10 -16.31 -3.31
C LEU A 623 -13.00 -17.54 -3.44
N TYR A 624 -14.28 -17.34 -3.77
CA TYR A 624 -15.23 -18.44 -3.94
C TYR A 624 -14.78 -19.46 -5.00
N ARG A 625 -14.20 -18.99 -6.11
CA ARG A 625 -13.67 -19.87 -7.16
C ARG A 625 -12.46 -20.66 -6.67
N ARG A 626 -11.59 -20.04 -5.88
CA ARG A 626 -10.36 -20.65 -5.40
C ARG A 626 -10.54 -21.61 -4.24
N MET A 627 -11.49 -21.36 -3.34
CA MET A 627 -11.82 -22.30 -2.25
C MET A 627 -12.15 -23.71 -2.76
N ALA A 628 -12.84 -23.82 -3.91
CA ALA A 628 -13.13 -25.11 -4.52
C ALA A 628 -11.92 -25.79 -5.18
N ARG A 629 -10.95 -25.00 -5.67
CA ARG A 629 -9.77 -25.47 -6.42
C ARG A 629 -8.56 -25.76 -5.53
N ASN A 630 -8.43 -25.04 -4.42
CA ASN A 630 -7.32 -25.16 -3.48
C ASN A 630 -7.80 -24.99 -2.03
N PRO A 631 -8.62 -25.93 -1.52
CA PRO A 631 -9.32 -25.77 -0.23
C PRO A 631 -8.39 -25.58 0.97
N ASN A 632 -7.29 -26.33 1.05
CA ASN A 632 -6.39 -26.24 2.20
C ASN A 632 -5.66 -24.89 2.30
N TYR A 633 -5.50 -24.15 1.19
CA TYR A 633 -4.94 -22.80 1.25
C TYR A 633 -5.78 -21.87 2.13
N TYR A 634 -7.11 -22.08 2.14
CA TYR A 634 -8.08 -21.32 2.91
C TYR A 634 -8.54 -22.07 4.18
N GLY A 635 -7.84 -23.13 4.59
CA GLY A 635 -8.20 -23.91 5.78
C GLY A 635 -9.38 -24.88 5.61
N LEU A 636 -9.94 -25.07 4.41
CA LEU A 636 -11.01 -26.04 4.18
C LEU A 636 -10.47 -27.48 4.20
N GLN A 637 -11.24 -28.40 4.79
CA GLN A 637 -10.87 -29.82 4.90
C GLN A 637 -11.35 -30.69 3.73
N GLY A 638 -12.14 -30.13 2.80
CA GLY A 638 -12.73 -30.90 1.70
C GLY A 638 -13.23 -30.02 0.56
N THR A 639 -13.52 -30.64 -0.58
CA THR A 639 -13.96 -29.98 -1.83
C THR A 639 -15.45 -30.14 -2.13
N SER A 640 -16.21 -30.83 -1.28
CA SER A 640 -17.64 -31.04 -1.55
C SER A 640 -18.42 -29.74 -1.38
N HIS A 641 -19.56 -29.61 -2.07
CA HIS A 641 -20.46 -28.46 -1.94
C HIS A 641 -20.85 -28.17 -0.49
N ARG A 642 -20.98 -29.21 0.34
CA ARG A 642 -21.27 -29.05 1.77
C ARG A 642 -20.10 -28.39 2.51
N HIS A 643 -18.86 -28.84 2.32
CA HIS A 643 -17.71 -28.21 2.98
C HIS A 643 -17.54 -26.74 2.56
N LEU A 644 -17.74 -26.44 1.27
CA LEU A 644 -17.68 -25.08 0.77
C LEU A 644 -18.80 -24.21 1.38
N SER A 645 -20.04 -24.72 1.41
CA SER A 645 -21.17 -24.00 2.01
C SER A 645 -20.99 -23.79 3.49
N ASP A 646 -20.59 -24.81 4.24
CA ASP A 646 -20.38 -24.74 5.70
C ASP A 646 -19.29 -23.72 6.02
N HIS A 647 -18.19 -23.71 5.27
CA HIS A 647 -17.09 -22.75 5.45
C HIS A 647 -17.48 -21.31 5.07
N LEU A 648 -18.22 -21.11 3.98
CA LEU A 648 -18.73 -19.77 3.62
C LEU A 648 -19.68 -19.24 4.68
N SER A 649 -20.58 -20.09 5.21
CA SER A 649 -21.46 -19.72 6.30
C SER A 649 -20.68 -19.37 7.56
N GLU A 650 -19.65 -20.15 7.92
CA GLU A 650 -18.77 -19.86 9.06
C GLU A 650 -18.02 -18.53 8.86
N LEU A 651 -17.48 -18.29 7.67
CA LEU A 651 -16.79 -17.04 7.34
C LEU A 651 -17.72 -15.83 7.45
N VAL A 652 -18.94 -15.94 6.91
CA VAL A 652 -19.97 -14.90 7.00
C VAL A 652 -20.37 -14.66 8.45
N GLU A 653 -20.66 -15.73 9.21
CA GLU A 653 -21.07 -15.62 10.61
C GLU A 653 -20.00 -14.94 11.45
N ASN A 654 -18.75 -15.42 11.39
CA ASN A 654 -17.63 -14.83 12.14
C ASN A 654 -17.44 -13.35 11.80
N THR A 655 -17.46 -13.01 10.51
CA THR A 655 -17.28 -11.62 10.05
C THR A 655 -18.41 -10.71 10.53
N LEU A 656 -19.66 -11.17 10.44
CA LEU A 656 -20.82 -10.39 10.86
C LEU A 656 -20.91 -10.26 12.39
N THR A 657 -20.59 -11.32 13.14
CA THR A 657 -20.51 -11.27 14.61
C THR A 657 -19.47 -10.25 15.05
N GLU A 658 -18.26 -10.23 14.46
CA GLU A 658 -17.24 -9.24 14.79
C GLU A 658 -17.66 -7.80 14.41
N LEU A 659 -18.36 -7.62 13.29
CA LEU A 659 -18.92 -6.32 12.90
C LEU A 659 -20.05 -5.86 13.84
N GLU A 660 -20.82 -6.78 14.40
CA GLU A 660 -21.84 -6.50 15.41
C GLU A 660 -21.20 -6.15 16.77
N GLU A 661 -20.17 -6.89 17.20
CA GLU A 661 -19.42 -6.62 18.43
C GLU A 661 -18.79 -5.22 18.43
N THR A 662 -18.25 -4.80 17.28
CA THR A 662 -17.72 -3.45 17.05
C THR A 662 -18.80 -2.38 16.82
N LYS A 663 -20.09 -2.75 16.88
CA LYS A 663 -21.26 -1.87 16.68
C LYS A 663 -21.26 -1.16 15.33
N CYS A 664 -20.68 -1.79 14.30
CA CYS A 664 -20.76 -1.31 12.93
C CYS A 664 -22.11 -1.65 12.30
N ILE A 665 -22.67 -2.80 12.66
CA ILE A 665 -23.96 -3.30 12.18
C ILE A 665 -24.82 -3.79 13.36
N ALA A 666 -26.10 -4.00 13.11
CA ALA A 666 -27.02 -4.71 14.00
C ALA A 666 -27.63 -5.91 13.28
N ILE A 667 -27.71 -7.04 13.97
CA ILE A 667 -28.37 -8.25 13.46
C ILE A 667 -29.72 -8.40 14.17
N GLU A 668 -30.80 -8.34 13.40
CA GLU A 668 -32.18 -8.51 13.86
C GLU A 668 -32.67 -9.93 13.51
N ASP A 669 -33.38 -10.58 14.43
CA ASP A 669 -33.94 -11.92 14.26
C ASP A 669 -32.93 -13.00 13.78
N ASP A 670 -31.65 -12.81 14.12
CA ASP A 670 -30.52 -13.69 13.72
C ASP A 670 -30.30 -13.81 12.20
N MET A 671 -30.92 -12.94 11.40
CA MET A 671 -30.87 -13.02 9.93
C MET A 671 -30.74 -11.67 9.24
N ASP A 672 -31.56 -10.69 9.61
CA ASP A 672 -31.62 -9.40 8.95
C ASP A 672 -30.54 -8.47 9.48
N ILE A 673 -29.92 -7.70 8.58
CA ILE A 673 -28.73 -6.90 8.89
C ILE A 673 -29.01 -5.45 8.55
N SER A 674 -28.73 -4.55 9.50
CA SER A 674 -28.82 -3.10 9.29
C SER A 674 -27.52 -2.38 9.65
N PRO A 675 -27.13 -1.34 8.89
CA PRO A 675 -25.95 -0.55 9.21
C PRO A 675 -26.20 0.39 10.39
N LEU A 676 -25.23 0.48 11.31
CA LEU A 676 -25.22 1.46 12.39
C LEU A 676 -24.33 2.67 12.06
N ASN A 677 -24.34 3.69 12.93
CA ASN A 677 -23.58 4.93 12.71
C ASN A 677 -22.07 4.69 12.50
N LEU A 678 -21.45 3.80 13.28
CA LEU A 678 -20.01 3.51 13.13
C LEU A 678 -19.72 2.86 11.78
N GLY A 679 -20.55 1.89 11.35
CA GLY A 679 -20.43 1.25 10.06
C GLY A 679 -20.58 2.24 8.90
N MET A 680 -21.55 3.15 9.00
CA MET A 680 -21.74 4.25 8.03
C MET A 680 -20.52 5.17 7.94
N ILE A 681 -19.90 5.53 9.08
CA ILE A 681 -18.69 6.37 9.13
C ILE A 681 -17.51 5.64 8.49
N ALA A 682 -17.26 4.38 8.87
CA ALA A 682 -16.20 3.55 8.32
C ALA A 682 -16.32 3.42 6.78
N ALA A 683 -17.53 3.10 6.30
CA ALA A 683 -17.80 2.96 4.87
C ALA A 683 -17.70 4.29 4.10
N TYR A 684 -18.10 5.42 4.70
CA TYR A 684 -18.06 6.75 4.07
C TYR A 684 -16.61 7.23 3.84
N TYR A 685 -15.75 7.10 4.85
CA TYR A 685 -14.38 7.61 4.81
C TYR A 685 -13.36 6.57 4.33
N ASN A 686 -13.79 5.33 4.10
CA ASN A 686 -12.93 4.20 3.77
C ASN A 686 -11.82 3.99 4.81
N ILE A 687 -12.28 3.82 6.06
CA ILE A 687 -11.46 3.58 7.24
C ILE A 687 -11.75 2.16 7.72
N ASN A 688 -10.73 1.49 8.22
CA ASN A 688 -10.86 0.13 8.73
C ASN A 688 -11.80 0.09 9.95
N TYR A 689 -12.66 -0.92 10.02
CA TYR A 689 -13.64 -1.08 11.10
C TYR A 689 -12.99 -1.08 12.50
N THR A 690 -11.79 -1.66 12.64
CA THR A 690 -11.03 -1.68 13.91
C THR A 690 -10.59 -0.28 14.35
N THR A 691 -10.27 0.62 13.42
CA THR A 691 -9.93 2.01 13.71
C THR A 691 -11.15 2.75 14.26
N VAL A 692 -12.32 2.55 13.67
CA VAL A 692 -13.56 3.22 14.12
C VAL A 692 -14.02 2.68 15.48
N ASP A 693 -13.87 1.38 15.72
CA ASP A 693 -14.11 0.79 17.05
C ASP A 693 -13.15 1.39 18.10
N MET A 694 -11.86 1.44 17.79
CA MET A 694 -10.85 2.05 18.67
C MET A 694 -11.17 3.53 18.94
N PHE A 695 -11.66 4.29 17.96
CA PHE A 695 -12.14 5.65 18.16
C PHE A 695 -13.35 5.70 19.10
N SER A 696 -14.33 4.83 18.90
CA SER A 696 -15.53 4.74 19.75
C SER A 696 -15.20 4.45 21.22
N VAL A 697 -14.25 3.54 21.48
CA VAL A 697 -13.84 3.14 22.84
C VAL A 697 -12.90 4.17 23.49
N SER A 698 -12.01 4.79 22.71
CA SER A 698 -10.95 5.66 23.25
C SER A 698 -11.37 7.11 23.41
N LEU A 699 -12.26 7.61 22.55
CA LEU A 699 -12.73 9.00 22.60
C LEU A 699 -13.73 9.17 23.75
N LYS A 700 -13.54 10.25 24.51
CA LYS A 700 -14.37 10.66 25.65
C LYS A 700 -14.71 12.15 25.57
N GLU A 701 -15.74 12.58 26.29
CA GLU A 701 -16.13 14.00 26.43
C GLU A 701 -14.97 14.91 26.90
N THR A 702 -14.02 14.36 27.66
CA THR A 702 -12.87 15.08 28.22
C THR A 702 -11.61 15.02 27.36
N THR A 703 -11.67 14.41 26.17
CA THR A 703 -10.51 14.23 25.30
C THR A 703 -10.03 15.58 24.78
N LYS A 704 -8.72 15.80 24.90
CA LYS A 704 -8.03 17.02 24.43
C LYS A 704 -7.03 16.67 23.33
N LEU A 705 -6.40 17.69 22.73
CA LEU A 705 -5.40 17.55 21.67
C LEU A 705 -4.35 16.43 21.90
N ARG A 706 -3.79 16.31 23.12
CA ARG A 706 -2.82 15.24 23.44
C ARG A 706 -3.43 13.84 23.25
N GLY A 707 -4.62 13.62 23.77
CA GLY A 707 -5.31 12.33 23.62
C GLY A 707 -5.74 12.07 22.19
N LEU A 708 -6.23 13.10 21.49
CA LEU A 708 -6.58 13.00 20.06
C LEU A 708 -5.39 12.57 19.21
N LEU A 709 -4.22 13.16 19.43
CA LEU A 709 -3.01 12.77 18.69
C LEU A 709 -2.59 11.33 18.96
N GLU A 710 -2.67 10.88 20.21
CA GLU A 710 -2.35 9.50 20.59
C GLU A 710 -3.32 8.49 19.94
N ILE A 711 -4.62 8.78 20.00
CA ILE A 711 -5.69 7.97 19.41
C ILE A 711 -5.52 7.89 17.89
N VAL A 712 -5.44 9.03 17.21
CA VAL A 712 -5.35 9.05 15.73
C VAL A 712 -4.04 8.43 15.24
N SER A 713 -2.93 8.61 15.96
CA SER A 713 -1.67 7.94 15.61
C SER A 713 -1.69 6.42 15.77
N SER A 714 -2.69 5.89 16.48
CA SER A 714 -2.87 4.46 16.72
C SER A 714 -3.84 3.78 15.73
N ALA A 715 -4.32 4.51 14.73
CA ALA A 715 -5.17 3.97 13.67
C ALA A 715 -4.44 2.88 12.86
N THR A 716 -5.16 1.83 12.46
CA THR A 716 -4.58 0.67 11.74
C THR A 716 -4.08 1.03 10.34
N GLU A 717 -4.58 2.10 9.74
CA GLU A 717 -4.08 2.67 8.49
C GLU A 717 -2.59 3.04 8.57
N PHE A 718 -2.08 3.32 9.77
CA PHE A 718 -0.68 3.65 10.00
C PHE A 718 0.19 2.45 10.40
N ASP A 719 -0.39 1.27 10.55
CA ASP A 719 0.40 0.08 10.86
C ASP A 719 1.38 -0.22 9.72
N ASN A 720 1.07 0.12 8.46
CA ASN A 720 1.96 -0.08 7.31
C ASN A 720 3.10 0.92 7.17
N ILE A 721 3.26 1.87 8.10
CA ILE A 721 4.43 2.77 8.09
C ILE A 721 5.70 1.95 8.37
N PRO A 722 6.71 1.98 7.49
CA PRO A 722 7.88 1.12 7.60
C PRO A 722 8.74 1.51 8.81
N ILE A 723 9.35 0.53 9.47
CA ILE A 723 10.36 0.76 10.53
C ILE A 723 11.73 0.33 10.00
N ARG A 724 12.65 1.27 9.76
CA ARG A 724 13.96 0.92 9.18
C ARG A 724 15.02 0.75 10.26
N HIS A 725 16.11 0.07 9.89
CA HIS A 725 17.26 -0.11 10.77
C HIS A 725 17.83 1.23 11.24
N HIS A 726 18.14 1.31 12.54
CA HIS A 726 18.75 2.46 13.21
C HIS A 726 17.89 3.74 13.26
N GLU A 727 16.61 3.69 12.87
CA GLU A 727 15.70 4.84 12.97
C GLU A 727 15.38 5.22 14.42
N GLU A 728 15.39 4.27 15.35
CA GLU A 728 15.08 4.48 16.78
C GLU A 728 15.85 5.66 17.39
N SER A 729 17.16 5.72 17.17
CA SER A 729 18.01 6.81 17.69
C SER A 729 17.67 8.19 17.10
N ILE A 730 17.21 8.22 15.85
CA ILE A 730 16.82 9.44 15.14
C ILE A 730 15.45 9.89 15.64
N LEU A 731 14.50 8.97 15.75
CA LEU A 731 13.17 9.21 16.28
C LEU A 731 13.22 9.71 17.72
N GLN A 732 14.11 9.16 18.56
CA GLN A 732 14.32 9.65 19.92
C GLN A 732 14.81 11.10 19.94
N ARG A 733 15.79 11.47 19.11
CA ARG A 733 16.29 12.86 19.02
C ARG A 733 15.24 13.85 18.54
N ILE A 734 14.38 13.44 17.61
CA ILE A 734 13.25 14.27 17.15
C ILE A 734 12.23 14.37 18.27
N TYR A 735 11.92 13.25 18.91
CA TYR A 735 10.97 13.17 20.00
C TYR A 735 11.35 14.08 21.15
N ASP A 736 12.63 14.21 21.51
CA ASP A 736 13.10 15.13 22.55
C ASP A 736 12.73 16.60 22.25
N ARG A 737 12.58 16.99 20.98
CA ARG A 737 12.28 18.35 20.53
C ARG A 737 10.79 18.63 20.36
N VAL A 738 9.94 17.62 20.23
CA VAL A 738 8.48 17.82 20.06
C VAL A 738 7.79 18.10 21.40
N PRO A 739 6.70 18.89 21.43
CA PRO A 739 6.11 19.38 22.67
C PRO A 739 5.33 18.32 23.46
N ILE A 740 4.68 17.35 22.81
CA ILE A 740 3.82 16.39 23.48
C ILE A 740 4.60 15.10 23.75
N LYS A 741 4.78 14.80 25.04
CA LYS A 741 5.43 13.58 25.53
C LYS A 741 4.39 12.53 25.96
N LEU A 742 4.78 11.28 25.81
CA LEU A 742 4.07 10.05 26.12
C LEU A 742 4.76 9.41 27.32
N ALA A 743 4.02 8.63 28.11
CA ALA A 743 4.56 8.07 29.36
C ALA A 743 5.66 7.02 29.12
N THR A 744 5.48 6.15 28.13
CA THR A 744 6.39 5.04 27.80
C THR A 744 6.52 4.87 26.28
N PRO A 745 7.33 5.69 25.60
CA PRO A 745 7.46 5.62 24.14
C PRO A 745 8.27 4.39 23.71
N LYS A 746 7.67 3.51 22.88
CA LYS A 746 8.35 2.44 22.16
C LYS A 746 8.66 2.89 20.72
N PHE A 747 9.87 3.38 20.48
CA PHE A 747 10.29 4.00 19.19
C PHE A 747 10.32 3.04 17.99
N ASN A 748 10.22 1.74 18.23
CA ASN A 748 10.16 0.71 17.19
C ASN A 748 8.74 0.39 16.71
N THR A 749 7.73 1.15 17.15
CA THR A 749 6.34 0.94 16.75
C THR A 749 5.87 1.97 15.72
N PRO A 750 5.11 1.57 14.69
CA PRO A 750 4.53 2.49 13.71
C PRO A 750 3.72 3.61 14.35
N ARG A 751 2.95 3.30 15.40
CA ARG A 751 2.11 4.26 16.14
C ARG A 751 2.91 5.43 16.71
N ILE A 752 4.01 5.14 17.40
CA ILE A 752 4.88 6.16 17.99
C ILE A 752 5.60 6.95 16.91
N LYS A 753 6.07 6.27 15.85
CA LYS A 753 6.68 6.94 14.70
C LYS A 753 5.71 7.94 14.06
N THR A 754 4.46 7.53 13.81
CA THR A 754 3.41 8.40 13.27
C THR A 754 3.14 9.60 14.17
N ASN A 755 3.03 9.38 15.48
CA ASN A 755 2.85 10.46 16.45
C ASN A 755 4.00 11.48 16.38
N ILE A 756 5.25 11.02 16.37
CA ILE A 756 6.45 11.87 16.26
C ILE A 756 6.44 12.67 14.96
N LEU A 757 6.13 12.02 13.83
CA LEU A 757 6.15 12.66 12.51
C LEU A 757 5.03 13.69 12.34
N LEU A 758 3.84 13.46 12.91
CA LEU A 758 2.77 14.46 12.96
C LEU A 758 3.20 15.68 13.79
N GLN A 759 3.77 15.46 14.98
CA GLN A 759 4.26 16.57 15.80
C GLN A 759 5.40 17.34 15.10
N ALA A 760 6.31 16.62 14.44
CA ALA A 760 7.38 17.22 13.64
C ALA A 760 6.83 18.08 12.49
N HIS A 761 5.70 17.68 11.89
CA HIS A 761 4.99 18.44 10.85
C HIS A 761 4.48 19.77 11.41
N PHE A 762 3.74 19.75 12.51
CA PHE A 762 3.20 20.97 13.14
C PHE A 762 4.31 21.91 13.61
N SER A 763 5.44 21.35 14.07
CA SER A 763 6.63 22.11 14.46
C SER A 763 7.53 22.53 13.30
N ARG A 764 7.23 22.12 12.05
CA ARG A 764 8.06 22.34 10.85
C ARG A 764 9.54 21.94 11.05
N ILE A 765 9.77 20.83 11.76
CA ILE A 765 11.12 20.29 11.99
C ILE A 765 11.65 19.71 10.68
N GLN A 766 12.88 20.05 10.30
CA GLN A 766 13.53 19.46 9.13
C GLN A 766 13.85 17.99 9.38
N LEU A 767 13.29 17.10 8.56
CA LEU A 767 13.45 15.65 8.65
C LEU A 767 14.46 15.13 7.61
N PRO A 768 15.14 14.01 7.88
CA PRO A 768 15.81 13.22 6.84
C PRO A 768 14.81 12.82 5.75
N PRO A 769 15.24 12.65 4.48
CA PRO A 769 14.28 12.42 3.40
C PRO A 769 13.45 11.14 3.55
N ASP A 770 13.98 10.09 4.23
CA ASP A 770 13.23 8.85 4.48
C ASP A 770 12.05 9.07 5.45
N LEU A 771 12.27 9.87 6.50
CA LEU A 771 11.21 10.24 7.45
C LEU A 771 10.25 11.27 6.85
N GLN A 772 10.71 12.10 5.92
CA GLN A 772 9.86 13.02 5.17
C GLN A 772 8.92 12.27 4.22
N SER A 773 9.39 11.24 3.52
CA SER A 773 8.51 10.38 2.71
C SER A 773 7.47 9.67 3.58
N ASP A 774 7.86 9.16 4.74
CA ASP A 774 6.93 8.54 5.68
C ASP A 774 5.90 9.55 6.21
N GLN A 775 6.33 10.79 6.50
CA GLN A 775 5.44 11.88 6.90
C GLN A 775 4.43 12.22 5.80
N THR A 776 4.82 12.20 4.51
CA THR A 776 3.89 12.37 3.39
C THR A 776 2.81 11.28 3.37
N LEU A 777 3.19 10.01 3.55
CA LEU A 777 2.23 8.89 3.63
C LEU A 777 1.23 9.07 4.79
N ILE A 778 1.70 9.58 5.93
CA ILE A 778 0.83 9.88 7.08
C ILE A 778 -0.16 11.00 6.75
N LEU A 779 0.33 12.11 6.20
CA LEU A 779 -0.50 13.27 5.84
C LEU A 779 -1.53 12.96 4.75
N ASP A 780 -1.25 11.96 3.91
CA ASP A 780 -2.17 11.47 2.89
C ASP A 780 -3.40 10.76 3.46
N ARG A 781 -3.30 10.19 4.68
CA ARG A 781 -4.37 9.42 5.33
C ARG A 781 -4.98 10.12 6.54
N ILE A 782 -4.32 11.14 7.10
CA ILE A 782 -4.75 11.78 8.36
C ILE A 782 -6.11 12.48 8.27
N ILE A 783 -6.44 13.10 7.14
CA ILE A 783 -7.64 13.94 7.02
C ILE A 783 -8.94 13.12 7.09
N PRO A 784 -9.11 12.01 6.33
CA PRO A 784 -10.26 11.11 6.52
C PRO A 784 -10.41 10.61 7.96
N LEU A 785 -9.30 10.24 8.62
CA LEU A 785 -9.32 9.79 10.01
C LEU A 785 -9.84 10.86 10.97
N LEU A 786 -9.35 12.10 10.84
CA LEU A 786 -9.81 13.22 11.66
C LEU A 786 -11.29 13.55 11.40
N GLN A 787 -11.75 13.44 10.16
CA GLN A 787 -13.15 13.64 9.81
C GLN A 787 -14.05 12.55 10.42
N ALA A 788 -13.60 11.30 10.41
CA ALA A 788 -14.30 10.23 11.11
C ALA A 788 -14.30 10.41 12.62
N CYS A 789 -13.19 10.87 13.23
CA CYS A 789 -13.18 11.24 14.65
C CYS A 789 -14.23 12.31 14.96
N VAL A 790 -14.36 13.36 14.13
CA VAL A 790 -15.39 14.39 14.29
C VAL A 790 -16.80 13.77 14.24
N ASP A 791 -17.06 12.88 13.30
CA ASP A 791 -18.38 12.27 13.13
C ASP A 791 -18.72 11.30 14.30
N VAL A 792 -17.74 10.56 14.83
CA VAL A 792 -17.89 9.72 16.03
C VAL A 792 -18.16 10.59 17.27
N ILE A 793 -17.39 11.66 17.47
CA ILE A 793 -17.55 12.57 18.61
C ILE A 793 -18.90 13.29 18.55
N SER A 794 -19.30 13.75 17.36
CA SER A 794 -20.55 14.49 17.16
C SER A 794 -21.78 13.59 17.34
N SER A 795 -21.69 12.30 16.97
CA SER A 795 -22.74 11.31 17.24
C SER A 795 -22.96 11.10 18.75
N ASN A 796 -21.94 11.33 19.57
CA ASN A 796 -22.02 11.30 21.04
C ASN A 796 -22.38 12.66 21.67
N GLY A 797 -22.52 13.73 20.86
CA GLY A 797 -22.93 15.04 21.33
C GLY A 797 -21.87 15.82 22.12
N TRP A 798 -20.57 15.53 21.95
CA TRP A 798 -19.50 16.23 22.69
C TRP A 798 -18.95 17.42 21.92
N LEU A 799 -19.13 18.64 22.44
CA LEU A 799 -18.69 19.86 21.74
C LEU A 799 -17.17 20.11 21.80
N PRO A 800 -16.49 20.10 22.97
CA PRO A 800 -15.07 20.48 23.05
C PRO A 800 -14.12 19.55 22.27
N PRO A 801 -14.25 18.22 22.33
CA PRO A 801 -13.42 17.33 21.52
C PRO A 801 -13.69 17.49 20.02
N ALA A 802 -14.92 17.81 19.61
CA ALA A 802 -15.26 18.00 18.20
C ALA A 802 -14.52 19.21 17.63
N LEU A 803 -14.58 20.36 18.33
CA LEU A 803 -13.84 21.56 17.96
C LEU A 803 -12.32 21.32 17.93
N SER A 804 -11.79 20.66 18.97
CA SER A 804 -10.35 20.33 19.03
C SER A 804 -9.89 19.43 17.87
N THR A 805 -10.77 18.52 17.40
CA THR A 805 -10.46 17.63 16.27
C THR A 805 -10.53 18.38 14.94
N MET A 806 -11.44 19.34 14.79
CA MET A 806 -11.52 20.22 13.62
C MET A 806 -10.29 21.12 13.53
N GLU A 807 -9.85 21.69 14.66
CA GLU A 807 -8.59 22.44 14.76
C GLU A 807 -7.39 21.55 14.37
N LEU A 808 -7.34 20.31 14.86
CA LEU A 808 -6.28 19.37 14.48
C LEU A 808 -6.29 19.05 12.96
N SER A 809 -7.46 19.05 12.32
CA SER A 809 -7.58 18.94 10.86
C SER A 809 -6.93 20.14 10.16
N GLN A 810 -7.20 21.36 10.65
CA GLN A 810 -6.59 22.59 10.13
C GLN A 810 -5.07 22.62 10.37
N MET A 811 -4.61 22.24 11.57
CA MET A 811 -3.19 22.10 11.92
C MET A 811 -2.45 21.15 10.98
N SER A 812 -3.09 20.04 10.61
CA SER A 812 -2.52 19.05 9.68
C SER A 812 -2.36 19.58 8.26
N VAL A 813 -3.29 20.42 7.79
CA VAL A 813 -3.19 21.06 6.47
C VAL A 813 -2.17 22.20 6.47
N GLN A 814 -2.20 23.09 7.47
CA GLN A 814 -1.36 24.29 7.49
C GLN A 814 0.03 24.10 8.14
N ALA A 815 0.27 22.93 8.73
CA ALA A 815 1.54 22.58 9.40
C ALA A 815 1.91 23.57 10.51
N ILE A 816 0.98 23.80 11.45
CA ILE A 816 1.14 24.70 12.61
C ILE A 816 0.50 24.10 13.85
N TRP A 817 0.87 24.60 15.03
CA TRP A 817 0.19 24.32 16.30
C TRP A 817 -0.97 25.27 16.55
N ASP A 818 -1.92 24.85 17.41
CA ASP A 818 -3.05 25.64 17.92
C ASP A 818 -2.60 26.94 18.61
N ARG A 819 -1.40 26.94 19.22
CA ARG A 819 -0.82 28.07 19.94
C ARG A 819 0.07 28.97 19.08
N ASP A 820 0.32 28.59 17.83
CA ASP A 820 1.11 29.42 16.92
C ASP A 820 0.29 30.61 16.40
N SER A 821 0.97 31.69 16.01
CA SER A 821 0.33 32.84 15.37
C SER A 821 -0.35 32.43 14.04
N PRO A 822 -1.59 32.89 13.75
CA PRO A 822 -2.28 32.63 12.48
C PRO A 822 -1.45 33.05 11.26
N LEU A 823 -0.60 34.07 11.41
CA LEU A 823 0.28 34.58 10.36
C LEU A 823 1.28 33.54 9.84
N LYS A 824 1.58 32.50 10.63
CA LYS A 824 2.51 31.42 10.26
C LYS A 824 1.99 30.57 9.09
N GLN A 825 0.69 30.62 8.79
CA GLN A 825 0.10 29.96 7.63
C GLN A 825 0.55 30.60 6.31
N ILE A 826 0.88 31.90 6.33
CA ILE A 826 1.25 32.65 5.14
C ILE A 826 2.64 32.18 4.64
N PRO A 827 2.80 31.91 3.34
CA PRO A 827 4.09 31.52 2.78
C PRO A 827 5.21 32.50 3.15
N TYR A 828 6.40 31.97 3.46
CA TYR A 828 7.61 32.72 3.82
C TYR A 828 7.59 33.48 5.15
N PHE A 829 6.51 33.41 5.94
CA PHE A 829 6.48 34.05 7.25
C PHE A 829 7.35 33.28 8.25
N THR A 830 8.51 33.86 8.55
CA THR A 830 9.42 33.41 9.60
C THR A 830 9.00 34.00 10.95
N ASN A 831 9.47 33.40 12.05
CA ASN A 831 9.21 33.93 13.40
C ASN A 831 9.63 35.41 13.54
N ASP A 832 10.67 35.85 12.83
CA ASP A 832 11.11 37.25 12.84
C ASP A 832 10.13 38.18 12.12
N ILE A 833 9.54 37.74 11.00
CA ILE A 833 8.50 38.51 10.29
C ILE A 833 7.25 38.61 11.16
N ILE A 834 6.82 37.48 11.73
CA ILE A 834 5.64 37.41 12.60
C ILE A 834 5.81 38.37 13.77
N LYS A 835 6.96 38.34 14.45
CA LYS A 835 7.24 39.26 15.56
C LYS A 835 7.18 40.74 15.15
N ARG A 836 7.70 41.11 13.98
CA ARG A 836 7.59 42.48 13.46
C ARG A 836 6.15 42.89 13.14
N CYS A 837 5.32 41.95 12.70
CA CYS A 837 3.90 42.17 12.47
C CYS A 837 3.16 42.37 13.80
N GLU A 838 3.41 41.50 14.79
CA GLU A 838 2.84 41.59 16.14
C GLU A 838 3.23 42.91 16.84
N ASP A 839 4.50 43.34 16.72
CA ASP A 839 5.00 44.62 17.25
C ASP A 839 4.25 45.84 16.66
N LYS A 840 3.58 45.67 15.51
CA LYS A 840 2.78 46.68 14.81
C LYS A 840 1.26 46.45 14.94
N GLY A 841 0.84 45.50 15.78
CA GLY A 841 -0.58 45.19 16.03
C GLY A 841 -1.26 44.39 14.92
N VAL A 842 -0.48 43.67 14.10
CA VAL A 842 -1.00 42.76 13.06
C VAL A 842 -0.96 41.35 13.62
N GLU A 843 -2.12 40.77 13.93
CA GLU A 843 -2.27 39.46 14.58
C GLU A 843 -3.03 38.45 13.70
N SER A 844 -3.81 38.94 12.72
CA SER A 844 -4.65 38.13 11.84
C SER A 844 -4.28 38.25 10.36
N VAL A 845 -4.75 37.30 9.54
CA VAL A 845 -4.58 37.38 8.07
C VAL A 845 -5.39 38.54 7.48
N PHE A 846 -6.54 38.88 8.09
CA PHE A 846 -7.38 40.01 7.68
C PHE A 846 -6.65 41.35 7.89
N ASP A 847 -5.90 41.47 8.98
CA ASP A 847 -5.10 42.68 9.26
C ASP A 847 -4.09 42.92 8.13
N ILE A 848 -3.55 41.86 7.52
CA ILE A 848 -2.62 41.96 6.39
C ILE A 848 -3.29 42.45 5.11
N MET A 849 -4.57 42.08 4.91
CA MET A 849 -5.39 42.57 3.78
C MET A 849 -5.55 44.09 3.87
N GLU A 850 -5.76 44.59 5.08
CA GLU A 850 -6.03 46.01 5.36
C GLU A 850 -4.77 46.87 5.52
N LEU A 851 -3.58 46.25 5.64
CA LEU A 851 -2.31 46.99 5.78
C LEU A 851 -2.04 47.92 4.59
N GLU A 852 -1.71 49.18 4.88
CA GLU A 852 -1.16 50.12 3.90
C GLU A 852 0.18 49.62 3.33
N ASP A 853 0.43 49.91 2.04
CA ASP A 853 1.59 49.38 1.30
C ASP A 853 2.93 49.73 1.95
N ASP A 854 3.05 50.92 2.54
CA ASP A 854 4.27 51.38 3.21
C ASP A 854 4.58 50.53 4.45
N VAL A 855 3.55 50.25 5.25
CA VAL A 855 3.65 49.43 6.47
C VAL A 855 3.89 47.97 6.10
N ARG A 856 3.17 47.46 5.08
CA ARG A 856 3.30 46.11 4.54
C ARG A 856 4.72 45.83 4.06
N ASN A 857 5.31 46.73 3.28
CA ASN A 857 6.66 46.59 2.76
C ASN A 857 7.72 46.59 3.88
N ASP A 858 7.55 47.44 4.90
CA ASP A 858 8.48 47.48 6.04
C ASP A 858 8.36 46.25 6.96
N CYS A 859 7.15 45.72 7.16
CA CYS A 859 6.93 44.50 7.94
C CYS A 859 7.54 43.27 7.26
N LEU A 860 7.18 43.05 5.99
CA LEU A 860 7.44 41.80 5.29
C LEU A 860 8.87 41.73 4.76
N ARG A 861 9.37 42.82 4.14
CA ARG A 861 10.70 42.89 3.52
C ARG A 861 11.01 41.72 2.58
N LEU A 862 10.00 41.31 1.82
CA LEU A 862 10.09 40.20 0.86
C LEU A 862 10.36 40.74 -0.55
N ASP A 863 10.97 39.91 -1.39
CA ASP A 863 11.12 40.22 -2.82
C ASP A 863 9.75 40.20 -3.54
N GLN A 864 9.68 40.79 -4.73
CA GLN A 864 8.42 40.88 -5.48
C GLN A 864 7.81 39.51 -5.81
N GLN A 865 8.63 38.46 -5.98
CA GLN A 865 8.12 37.13 -6.30
C GLN A 865 7.41 36.50 -5.09
N LYS A 866 8.03 36.55 -3.92
CA LYS A 866 7.43 36.09 -2.65
C LYS A 866 6.22 36.92 -2.28
N MET A 867 6.25 38.23 -2.51
CA MET A 867 5.09 39.10 -2.28
C MET A 867 3.89 38.71 -3.13
N ARG A 868 4.09 38.27 -4.39
CA ARG A 868 2.99 37.74 -5.22
C ARG A 868 2.39 36.46 -4.65
N GLU A 869 3.22 35.58 -4.10
CA GLU A 869 2.73 34.34 -3.46
C GLU A 869 1.99 34.62 -2.15
N VAL A 870 2.45 35.59 -1.36
CA VAL A 870 1.75 36.09 -0.18
C VAL A 870 0.39 36.69 -0.58
N ALA A 871 0.36 37.57 -1.58
CA ALA A 871 -0.89 38.15 -2.08
C ALA A 871 -1.86 37.08 -2.58
N ARG A 872 -1.36 36.06 -3.30
CA ARG A 872 -2.16 34.91 -3.73
C ARG A 872 -2.74 34.13 -2.55
N PHE A 873 -1.98 33.93 -1.48
CA PHE A 873 -2.47 33.28 -0.27
C PHE A 873 -3.58 34.11 0.40
N VAL A 874 -3.31 35.40 0.59
CA VAL A 874 -4.22 36.32 1.28
C VAL A 874 -5.54 36.47 0.51
N ASN A 875 -5.51 36.65 -0.82
CA ASN A 875 -6.71 36.72 -1.64
C ASN A 875 -7.50 35.41 -1.64
N ARG A 876 -6.81 34.27 -1.55
CA ARG A 876 -7.46 32.96 -1.49
C ARG A 876 -7.96 32.62 -0.09
N TYR A 877 -7.50 33.32 0.96
CA TYR A 877 -7.91 33.06 2.34
C TYR A 877 -9.43 33.29 2.48
N PRO A 878 -10.18 32.40 3.14
CA PRO A 878 -11.63 32.48 3.14
C PRO A 878 -12.13 33.68 3.95
N ASN A 879 -12.86 34.58 3.28
CA ASN A 879 -13.68 35.61 3.90
C ASN A 879 -15.16 35.30 3.64
N ILE A 880 -15.88 34.93 4.70
CA ILE A 880 -17.25 34.38 4.61
C ILE A 880 -18.14 35.07 5.64
N GLU A 881 -19.18 35.73 5.16
CA GLU A 881 -20.27 36.24 5.98
C GLU A 881 -21.21 35.09 6.36
N VAL A 882 -21.59 35.04 7.64
CA VAL A 882 -22.49 34.03 8.19
C VAL A 882 -23.76 34.70 8.69
N GLY A 883 -24.86 34.51 7.97
CA GLY A 883 -26.20 34.86 8.43
C GLY A 883 -26.92 33.65 9.01
N PHE A 884 -27.76 33.83 10.03
CA PHE A 884 -28.65 32.77 10.48
C PHE A 884 -30.02 33.30 10.89
N ASP A 885 -31.03 32.47 10.66
CA ASP A 885 -32.39 32.71 11.13
C ASP A 885 -32.97 31.43 11.73
N VAL A 886 -33.78 31.57 12.77
CA VAL A 886 -34.46 30.44 13.42
C VAL A 886 -35.92 30.53 12.98
N ALA A 887 -36.45 29.46 12.38
CA ALA A 887 -37.84 29.45 11.98
C ALA A 887 -38.74 29.42 13.22
N ASP A 888 -39.82 30.19 13.19
CA ASP A 888 -40.87 30.21 14.21
C ASP A 888 -40.34 30.42 15.65
N LYS A 889 -39.38 31.35 15.81
CA LYS A 889 -38.71 31.70 17.10
C LYS A 889 -39.67 31.80 18.29
N ASP A 890 -40.84 32.40 18.09
CA ASP A 890 -41.80 32.68 19.15
C ASP A 890 -42.68 31.46 19.53
N ALA A 891 -42.63 30.38 18.74
CA ALA A 891 -43.43 29.16 18.94
C ALA A 891 -42.60 27.94 19.41
N VAL A 892 -41.31 28.13 19.69
CA VAL A 892 -40.43 27.04 20.16
C VAL A 892 -40.82 26.62 21.57
N THR A 893 -41.06 25.31 21.77
CA THR A 893 -41.37 24.73 23.08
C THR A 893 -40.37 23.65 23.44
N ALA A 894 -40.19 23.36 24.73
CA ALA A 894 -39.27 22.30 25.16
C ALA A 894 -39.64 20.96 24.50
N GLY A 895 -38.67 20.31 23.84
CA GLY A 895 -38.88 19.08 23.08
C GLY A 895 -39.38 19.26 21.64
N SER A 896 -39.69 20.48 21.17
CA SER A 896 -39.99 20.72 19.76
C SER A 896 -38.71 20.75 18.91
N ILE A 897 -38.82 20.42 17.63
CA ILE A 897 -37.70 20.54 16.67
C ILE A 897 -37.49 22.03 16.36
N VAL A 898 -36.30 22.54 16.66
CA VAL A 898 -35.84 23.89 16.30
C VAL A 898 -35.18 23.82 14.94
N ASN A 899 -35.59 24.73 14.04
CA ASN A 899 -35.06 24.83 12.70
C ASN A 899 -34.17 26.07 12.57
N VAL A 900 -32.88 25.88 12.30
CA VAL A 900 -31.94 26.98 12.04
C VAL A 900 -31.56 26.96 10.56
N LYS A 901 -31.83 28.07 9.87
CA LYS A 901 -31.37 28.31 8.51
C LYS A 901 -30.11 29.17 8.58
N VAL A 902 -28.99 28.63 8.15
CA VAL A 902 -27.70 29.31 8.07
C VAL A 902 -27.42 29.65 6.61
N GLN A 903 -27.08 30.90 6.33
CA GLN A 903 -26.66 31.40 5.03
C GLN A 903 -25.17 31.72 5.11
N LEU A 904 -24.40 31.14 4.21
CA LEU A 904 -22.98 31.41 4.03
C LEU A 904 -22.80 32.15 2.71
N GLU A 905 -22.11 33.28 2.73
CA GLU A 905 -21.83 34.09 1.55
C GLU A 905 -20.36 34.48 1.54
N ARG A 906 -19.64 34.15 0.47
CA ARG A 906 -18.23 34.47 0.30
C ARG A 906 -18.10 35.88 -0.28
N GLU A 907 -17.25 36.70 0.34
CA GLU A 907 -16.86 38.01 -0.21
C GLU A 907 -15.82 37.82 -1.34
N ALA A 908 -16.31 37.51 -2.54
CA ALA A 908 -15.51 37.43 -3.77
C ALA A 908 -16.41 37.69 -4.99
N ASP A 909 -15.82 38.05 -6.13
CA ASP A 909 -16.57 38.20 -7.39
C ASP A 909 -17.22 36.85 -7.78
N GLU A 910 -18.51 36.86 -8.16
CA GLU A 910 -19.25 35.62 -8.49
C GLU A 910 -18.65 34.85 -9.68
N ASP A 911 -17.90 35.53 -10.56
CA ASP A 911 -17.23 34.95 -11.71
C ASP A 911 -15.82 34.39 -11.39
N GLU A 912 -15.30 34.61 -10.17
CA GLU A 912 -13.95 34.16 -9.80
C GLU A 912 -13.93 32.66 -9.44
N GLU A 913 -13.20 31.87 -10.22
CA GLU A 913 -13.06 30.43 -9.96
C GLU A 913 -12.23 30.19 -8.69
N ILE A 914 -12.88 29.64 -7.67
CA ILE A 914 -12.25 29.35 -6.38
C ILE A 914 -11.29 28.17 -6.55
N GLY A 915 -9.98 28.47 -6.61
CA GLY A 915 -8.93 27.45 -6.66
C GLY A 915 -8.84 26.58 -5.39
N PRO A 916 -7.94 25.59 -5.33
CA PRO A 916 -7.75 24.76 -4.14
C PRO A 916 -7.14 25.55 -2.96
N VAL A 917 -7.19 24.96 -1.76
CA VAL A 917 -6.53 25.50 -0.57
C VAL A 917 -5.03 25.64 -0.81
N ILE A 918 -4.46 26.78 -0.39
CA ILE A 918 -3.00 26.99 -0.44
C ILE A 918 -2.39 26.48 0.86
N ALA A 919 -1.72 25.34 0.77
CA ALA A 919 -1.08 24.65 1.90
C ALA A 919 0.27 24.07 1.44
N PRO A 920 1.37 24.86 1.46
CA PRO A 920 2.63 24.48 0.84
C PRO A 920 3.32 23.28 1.49
N PHE A 921 2.99 22.98 2.75
CA PHE A 921 3.53 21.84 3.50
C PHE A 921 2.63 20.60 3.45
N TYR A 922 1.43 20.70 2.88
CA TYR A 922 0.53 19.56 2.71
C TYR A 922 0.77 18.92 1.33
N PRO A 923 0.95 17.59 1.24
CA PRO A 923 1.40 16.95 -0.01
C PRO A 923 0.35 16.95 -1.13
N LYS A 924 -0.95 17.03 -0.79
CA LYS A 924 -2.05 16.95 -1.75
C LYS A 924 -2.71 18.30 -1.99
N LYS A 925 -3.31 18.45 -3.16
CA LYS A 925 -4.32 19.49 -3.36
C LYS A 925 -5.54 19.13 -2.53
N LYS A 926 -6.19 20.14 -1.97
CA LYS A 926 -7.31 19.95 -1.08
C LYS A 926 -8.38 21.01 -1.35
N ASP A 927 -9.63 20.58 -1.43
CA ASP A 927 -10.77 21.48 -1.44
C ASP A 927 -11.17 21.90 -0.02
N GLU A 928 -11.79 23.08 0.07
CA GLU A 928 -12.33 23.58 1.33
C GLU A 928 -13.55 22.79 1.78
N GLY A 929 -13.54 22.39 3.04
CA GLY A 929 -14.68 21.81 3.73
C GLY A 929 -14.97 22.58 5.00
N TRP A 930 -16.26 22.80 5.27
CA TRP A 930 -16.74 23.57 6.40
C TRP A 930 -17.65 22.71 7.28
N TRP A 931 -17.54 22.87 8.60
CA TRP A 931 -18.51 22.36 9.55
C TRP A 931 -19.35 23.51 10.08
N ILE A 932 -20.66 23.43 9.91
CA ILE A 932 -21.62 24.30 10.58
C ILE A 932 -22.08 23.55 11.83
N ILE A 933 -21.90 24.15 13.01
CA ILE A 933 -22.16 23.51 14.29
C ILE A 933 -23.08 24.41 15.11
N VAL A 934 -24.06 23.79 15.75
CA VAL A 934 -24.86 24.39 16.81
C VAL A 934 -24.56 23.61 18.07
N GLY A 935 -24.13 24.30 19.12
CA GLY A 935 -23.80 23.68 20.41
C GLY A 935 -23.99 24.66 21.55
N ASP A 936 -24.07 24.11 22.76
CA ASP A 936 -24.17 24.87 23.99
C ASP A 936 -22.79 24.87 24.71
N PRO A 937 -22.11 26.02 24.80
CA PRO A 937 -20.82 26.13 25.47
C PRO A 937 -20.86 25.83 26.97
N GLU A 938 -21.98 26.10 27.66
CA GLU A 938 -22.10 25.92 29.11
C GLU A 938 -22.22 24.45 29.47
N THR A 939 -23.13 23.75 28.79
CA THR A 939 -23.30 22.29 28.97
C THR A 939 -22.30 21.46 28.19
N LYS A 940 -21.49 22.08 27.31
CA LYS A 940 -20.51 21.43 26.44
C LYS A 940 -21.12 20.40 25.49
N THR A 941 -22.39 20.59 25.14
CA THR A 941 -23.14 19.68 24.28
C THR A 941 -23.16 20.17 22.84
N LEU A 942 -22.98 19.24 21.91
CA LEU A 942 -23.14 19.47 20.48
C LEU A 942 -24.58 19.09 20.09
N LEU A 943 -25.34 20.06 19.57
CA LEU A 943 -26.77 19.91 19.29
C LEU A 943 -27.04 19.53 17.83
N ALA A 944 -26.32 20.13 16.90
CA ALA A 944 -26.38 19.80 15.48
C ALA A 944 -25.03 20.08 14.81
N ILE A 945 -24.72 19.28 13.79
CA ILE A 945 -23.55 19.45 12.94
C ILE A 945 -23.93 19.16 11.49
N LYS A 946 -23.34 19.93 10.57
CA LYS A 946 -23.45 19.64 9.13
C LYS A 946 -22.17 20.03 8.42
N ARG A 947 -21.63 19.09 7.64
CA ARG A 947 -20.48 19.35 6.79
C ARG A 947 -20.93 19.83 5.41
N VAL A 948 -20.30 20.88 4.90
CA VAL A 948 -20.63 21.50 3.62
C VAL A 948 -19.39 21.93 2.84
N THR A 949 -19.54 22.05 1.53
CA THR A 949 -18.56 22.67 0.63
C THR A 949 -19.14 23.98 0.12
N LEU A 950 -18.42 25.09 0.31
CA LEU A 950 -18.88 26.42 -0.07
C LEU A 950 -18.12 26.90 -1.32
N HIS A 951 -18.87 27.18 -2.38
CA HIS A 951 -18.37 27.94 -3.51
C HIS A 951 -18.59 29.44 -3.23
N HIS A 952 -19.67 30.04 -3.73
CA HIS A 952 -19.99 31.47 -3.48
C HIS A 952 -21.03 31.63 -2.37
N LYS A 953 -22.24 31.08 -2.56
CA LYS A 953 -23.35 31.21 -1.61
C LYS A 953 -23.99 29.85 -1.33
N LEU A 954 -24.31 29.60 -0.07
CA LEU A 954 -24.96 28.35 0.35
C LEU A 954 -25.92 28.61 1.50
N THR A 955 -27.17 28.17 1.34
CA THR A 955 -28.16 28.13 2.43
C THR A 955 -28.31 26.71 2.94
N VAL A 956 -28.13 26.52 4.24
CA VAL A 956 -28.11 25.22 4.91
C VAL A 956 -29.10 25.23 6.05
N LYS A 957 -29.91 24.17 6.11
CA LYS A 957 -30.82 23.89 7.22
C LYS A 957 -30.16 22.93 8.22
N LEU A 958 -30.21 23.30 9.50
CA LEU A 958 -29.84 22.47 10.66
C LEU A 958 -31.06 22.33 11.60
N ASP A 959 -31.30 21.12 12.06
CA ASP A 959 -32.41 20.79 12.96
C ASP A 959 -31.86 20.18 14.25
N PHE A 960 -32.40 20.58 15.40
CA PHE A 960 -32.12 19.97 16.70
C PHE A 960 -33.34 20.04 17.62
N VAL A 961 -33.34 19.28 18.72
CA VAL A 961 -34.46 19.27 19.68
C VAL A 961 -34.24 20.35 20.74
N ALA A 962 -35.24 21.19 20.99
CA ALA A 962 -35.18 22.24 22.00
C ALA A 962 -34.95 21.65 23.41
N PRO A 963 -33.93 22.10 24.16
CA PRO A 963 -33.68 21.65 25.52
C PRO A 963 -34.82 22.06 26.47
N LYS A 964 -34.91 21.40 27.63
CA LYS A 964 -35.86 21.80 28.68
C LYS A 964 -35.51 23.21 29.17
N ALA A 965 -36.52 24.03 29.41
CA ALA A 965 -36.32 25.35 30.00
C ALA A 965 -35.54 25.20 31.32
N VAL A 966 -34.37 25.82 31.38
CA VAL A 966 -33.61 25.93 32.63
C VAL A 966 -34.38 26.92 33.50
N ASP A 967 -34.80 26.51 34.69
CA ASP A 967 -35.34 27.44 35.69
C ASP A 967 -34.23 28.45 35.99
N VAL A 968 -34.32 29.63 35.38
CA VAL A 968 -33.48 30.77 35.71
C VAL A 968 -33.89 31.21 37.11
N ILE A 969 -33.29 30.59 38.13
CA ILE A 969 -33.30 31.11 39.49
C ILE A 969 -32.50 32.41 39.42
N LYS A 970 -33.21 33.53 39.26
CA LYS A 970 -32.69 34.87 39.51
C LYS A 970 -32.05 34.87 40.90
N ASN A 971 -30.73 35.04 40.95
CA ASN A 971 -30.03 35.58 42.11
C ASN A 971 -29.13 36.71 41.64
#